data_AF-A0A2E5NZQ9-F1
#
_entry.id   AF-A0A2E5NZQ9-F1
#
_cell.length_a   1.000
_cell.length_b   1.000
_cell.length_c   1.000
_cell.angle_alpha   90.00
_cell.angle_beta   90.00
_cell.angle_gamma   90.00
#
_symmetry.space_group_name_H-M   'P 1'
#
loop_
_entity.id
_entity.type
_entity.pdbx_description
1 polymer ?
#
loop_
_entity_poly.entity_id
_entity_poly.type
_entity_poly.pdbx_seq_one_letter_code
_entity_poly.pdbx_strand_id
1 'polypeptide(L)'
;MDGTTVEPQLIDLPPRKRGLAALWTLLAVAALVGALLITAVPVTADTVVTVEAGDSLSEIALAYDTTVAALMAANGITNPDRVYMGQRLVIPGPGSTPTTLPTMVVVVQRGDSLSGIAAEHGVTLSALIEANNISDPDTVHVGQELLVPGATRPITPTGPVVVAVQSGDSLSAIAAEYGVSVSALMNANGITNPDLISVGQELTIPGSMPPATTLPPLIVTVQSGDSLSAIAAEQGVSVSALMEANGITNPNLLSIGQQLVIPGRFAPPIYSIDYGPVVVDGRGWGHGRGMGQYGALGYAVDEGWGRDQILDHYYGGTVPAVVPDVEIGVRLLSHDSERTTVYLSNGVLLVGGLMGPWTVVDAKVVRLVLDGDVDRYRVQQGSSCGGGFTDTGLLIESPVARIVPAWPVGSAPSSTGGVASTADGVAYQLVDTATAGLDQTLQLCEGATSATWYRGEIRAARYGARQRTVNWVAVEQYLRSVVPSEMPSQWSEMGDGAGQAALEVQAVAARSYALAEVRYDYAKTCDTIRCQVYSGRRSRSGSNGWDHEALATDAAVAATAGMVRLLDGVVSRTEFSASTGGHTISADFVGVPDIGDDVSINPVHRWTDQIDATRVADTFGLGPLYEIEVIGRDGYGDDGGRAVEVELRARDGNRFVVSGDRFRREFGLRSNWFGIAYGPPDAGASFPDPQVDEYRVTNTYTADNLALIEEAADHLQMTVPEFQRAGVWVVAFLHGLSISDSDPIDPPEVAGSEKVTTAYFATDGDQQALEQVAAGFSLTGAQAQQVSTSVLVFLVGLAKDAGR
;
A
#
# COMPACT_ATOMS: atom_id res chain seq x y z
N MET A 1 -51.26 34.54 53.95
CA MET A 1 -49.98 34.70 54.66
C MET A 1 -48.93 34.31 53.65
N ASP A 2 -48.15 35.31 53.24
CA ASP A 2 -46.82 35.30 52.58
C ASP A 2 -46.65 34.35 51.37
N GLY A 3 -46.33 34.79 50.14
CA GLY A 3 -45.69 36.04 49.73
C GLY A 3 -44.16 35.94 49.95
N THR A 4 -43.27 36.11 48.97
CA THR A 4 -43.38 36.73 47.63
C THR A 4 -42.37 36.15 46.64
N THR A 5 -42.68 36.24 45.35
CA THR A 5 -41.76 36.11 44.21
C THR A 5 -40.70 37.22 44.18
N VAL A 6 -39.51 36.94 43.64
CA VAL A 6 -38.58 37.98 43.15
C VAL A 6 -38.02 37.56 41.78
N GLU A 7 -38.20 38.46 40.81
CA GLU A 7 -37.74 38.40 39.41
C GLU A 7 -36.29 38.89 39.24
N PRO A 8 -35.66 38.70 38.06
CA PRO A 8 -34.30 39.16 37.79
C PRO A 8 -34.20 40.69 37.62
N GLN A 9 -33.00 41.23 37.84
CA GLN A 9 -32.72 42.66 37.63
C GLN A 9 -32.35 43.01 36.18
N LEU A 10 -32.61 44.26 35.83
CA LEU A 10 -32.71 44.84 34.48
C LEU A 10 -31.69 45.98 34.31
N ILE A 11 -31.21 46.21 33.08
CA ILE A 11 -30.96 47.56 32.48
C ILE A 11 -29.72 48.34 33.04
N ASP A 12 -28.98 49.21 32.32
CA ASP A 12 -29.25 50.02 31.11
C ASP A 12 -28.06 50.23 30.13
N LEU A 13 -28.39 50.79 28.97
CA LEU A 13 -27.53 51.47 27.97
C LEU A 13 -27.76 53.02 28.07
N PRO A 14 -27.51 53.85 27.02
CA PRO A 14 -26.26 54.30 26.40
C PRO A 14 -25.99 55.81 26.75
N PRO A 15 -25.54 56.79 25.89
CA PRO A 15 -25.89 57.07 24.49
C PRO A 15 -24.73 57.46 23.52
N ARG A 16 -25.08 57.58 22.22
CA ARG A 16 -24.24 58.08 21.10
C ARG A 16 -24.17 59.62 21.05
N LYS A 17 -23.06 60.21 20.53
CA LYS A 17 -22.97 61.01 19.26
C LYS A 17 -21.83 62.06 19.19
N ARG A 18 -21.22 62.12 17.98
CA ARG A 18 -20.74 63.32 17.23
C ARG A 18 -19.67 64.25 17.85
N GLY A 19 -18.45 64.17 17.32
CA GLY A 19 -18.01 65.07 16.23
C GLY A 19 -17.39 66.44 16.54
N LEU A 20 -16.19 66.63 15.97
CA LEU A 20 -15.52 67.90 15.58
C LEU A 20 -14.97 68.85 16.65
N ALA A 21 -13.68 69.20 16.44
CA ALA A 21 -13.01 70.46 16.81
C ALA A 21 -12.80 70.78 18.30
N ALA A 22 -11.85 71.64 18.71
CA ALA A 22 -10.54 72.05 18.16
C ALA A 22 -9.86 72.98 19.19
N LEU A 23 -8.52 72.96 19.30
CA LEU A 23 -7.69 73.86 20.15
C LEU A 23 -7.98 73.71 21.67
N TRP A 24 -7.10 74.03 22.61
CA TRP A 24 -6.01 75.01 22.71
C TRP A 24 -4.69 74.32 23.16
N THR A 25 -3.49 74.56 22.62
CA THR A 25 -2.65 75.79 22.61
C THR A 25 -2.33 76.33 24.03
N LEU A 26 -1.13 76.80 24.39
CA LEU A 26 0.19 76.91 23.72
C LEU A 26 1.25 77.28 24.80
N LEU A 27 2.56 77.09 24.51
CA LEU A 27 3.76 77.88 24.92
C LEU A 27 4.98 76.95 25.16
N ALA A 28 6.19 77.20 24.68
CA ALA A 28 6.73 78.28 23.82
C ALA A 28 7.95 77.73 23.01
N VAL A 29 8.09 77.93 21.68
CA VAL A 29 8.76 79.08 20.97
C VAL A 29 10.30 79.07 21.17
N ALA A 30 11.21 79.16 20.17
CA ALA A 30 11.19 79.58 18.75
C ALA A 30 12.31 78.85 17.94
N ALA A 31 12.59 78.99 16.62
CA ALA A 31 12.05 79.77 15.47
C ALA A 31 12.62 79.16 14.12
N LEU A 32 11.84 79.05 13.02
CA LEU A 32 11.86 79.90 11.79
C LEU A 32 13.24 80.02 11.05
N VAL A 33 13.44 79.83 9.72
CA VAL A 33 12.60 79.59 8.49
C VAL A 33 13.42 78.83 7.42
N GLY A 34 12.81 78.05 6.49
CA GLY A 34 13.44 77.65 5.21
C GLY A 34 12.64 76.66 4.36
N ALA A 35 12.61 76.80 3.02
CA ALA A 35 11.81 75.96 2.12
C ALA A 35 12.66 75.10 1.15
N LEU A 36 12.06 73.99 0.71
CA LEU A 36 12.38 73.18 -0.48
C LEU A 36 13.61 72.24 -0.41
N LEU A 37 13.39 71.01 -0.91
CA LEU A 37 14.37 69.94 -1.20
C LEU A 37 15.07 69.27 0.00
N ILE A 38 15.77 68.17 -0.31
CA ILE A 38 16.57 67.27 0.56
C ILE A 38 15.72 66.24 1.33
N THR A 39 15.91 64.92 1.18
CA THR A 39 16.60 64.08 0.16
C THR A 39 15.99 62.69 0.26
N ALA A 40 16.01 61.89 -0.82
CA ALA A 40 16.00 60.43 -0.62
C ALA A 40 17.21 60.06 0.24
N VAL A 41 17.01 59.39 1.38
CA VAL A 41 18.12 58.93 2.21
C VAL A 41 18.97 58.00 1.34
N PRO A 42 20.26 58.29 1.10
CA PRO A 42 21.10 57.36 0.37
C PRO A 42 21.18 56.08 1.21
N VAL A 43 20.91 54.93 0.58
CA VAL A 43 21.12 53.62 1.21
C VAL A 43 22.56 53.60 1.72
N THR A 44 22.73 53.61 3.04
CA THR A 44 24.05 53.67 3.66
C THR A 44 24.72 52.33 3.43
N ALA A 45 25.82 52.33 2.67
CA ALA A 45 26.62 51.15 2.47
C ALA A 45 27.17 50.61 3.80
N ASP A 46 27.22 49.28 3.89
CA ASP A 46 28.03 48.44 4.77
C ASP A 46 29.04 49.20 5.64
N THR A 47 28.68 49.40 6.91
CA THR A 47 29.55 50.07 7.90
C THR A 47 30.41 49.03 8.61
N VAL A 48 31.73 49.23 8.69
CA VAL A 48 32.64 48.25 9.33
C VAL A 48 33.06 48.69 10.73
N VAL A 49 32.62 47.94 11.74
CA VAL A 49 32.91 48.14 13.17
C VAL A 49 34.00 47.17 13.63
N THR A 50 34.74 47.48 14.71
CA THR A 50 35.73 46.57 15.30
C THR A 50 35.31 46.21 16.71
N VAL A 51 35.34 44.91 17.04
CA VAL A 51 34.86 44.35 18.30
C VAL A 51 35.83 44.68 19.44
N GLU A 52 35.33 45.29 20.51
CA GLU A 52 36.11 45.66 21.70
C GLU A 52 36.05 44.60 22.81
N ALA A 53 36.75 44.85 23.92
CA ALA A 53 36.88 43.89 25.02
C ALA A 53 35.62 43.87 25.89
N GLY A 54 34.69 42.98 25.57
CA GLY A 54 33.44 42.77 26.32
C GLY A 54 32.19 42.72 25.45
N ASP A 55 32.29 43.10 24.17
CA ASP A 55 31.15 43.14 23.25
C ASP A 55 30.58 41.76 22.92
N SER A 56 29.25 41.66 22.87
CA SER A 56 28.52 40.55 22.24
C SER A 56 27.90 40.96 20.89
N LEU A 57 27.68 40.00 19.97
CA LEU A 57 26.95 40.28 18.73
C LEU A 57 25.52 40.79 18.97
N SER A 58 24.89 40.38 20.08
CA SER A 58 23.59 40.90 20.52
C SER A 58 23.61 42.39 20.82
N GLU A 59 24.64 42.87 21.52
CA GLU A 59 24.77 44.29 21.86
C GLU A 59 25.18 45.12 20.64
N ILE A 60 26.06 44.60 19.77
CA ILE A 60 26.40 45.25 18.50
C ILE A 60 25.17 45.32 17.58
N ALA A 61 24.41 44.23 17.42
CA ALA A 61 23.22 44.23 16.58
C ALA A 61 22.18 45.26 17.07
N LEU A 62 21.94 45.30 18.39
CA LEU A 62 21.04 46.27 19.02
C LEU A 62 21.53 47.72 18.85
N ALA A 63 22.83 47.97 19.00
CA ALA A 63 23.43 49.30 18.91
C ALA A 63 23.37 49.91 17.49
N TYR A 64 23.26 49.07 16.46
CA TYR A 64 23.17 49.48 15.05
C TYR A 64 21.83 49.16 14.38
N ASP A 65 20.77 48.89 15.17
CA ASP A 65 19.39 48.68 14.72
C ASP A 65 19.25 47.57 13.67
N THR A 66 20.00 46.47 13.87
CA THR A 66 20.01 45.27 13.02
C THR A 66 19.80 44.01 13.85
N THR A 67 19.73 42.83 13.23
CA THR A 67 19.56 41.55 13.95
C THR A 67 20.86 40.77 14.03
N VAL A 68 21.02 39.95 15.08
CA VAL A 68 22.18 39.04 15.22
C VAL A 68 22.30 38.13 14.00
N ALA A 69 21.18 37.65 13.47
CA ALA A 69 21.15 36.81 12.26
C ALA A 69 21.66 37.57 11.01
N ALA A 70 21.19 38.80 10.77
CA ALA A 70 21.66 39.62 9.64
C ALA A 70 23.15 39.98 9.78
N LEU A 71 23.58 40.31 11.00
CA LEU A 71 24.97 40.62 11.32
C LEU A 71 25.89 39.39 11.17
N MET A 72 25.43 38.20 11.55
CA MET A 72 26.15 36.93 11.35
C MET A 72 26.27 36.60 9.86
N ALA A 73 25.17 36.70 9.10
CA ALA A 73 25.14 36.43 7.66
C ALA A 73 26.06 37.37 6.86
N ALA A 74 26.04 38.68 7.17
CA ALA A 74 26.92 39.67 6.53
C ALA A 74 28.43 39.45 6.79
N ASN A 75 28.78 38.63 7.78
CA ASN A 75 30.16 38.38 8.20
C ASN A 75 30.62 36.92 8.09
N GLY A 76 29.76 36.01 7.62
CA GLY A 76 30.06 34.57 7.57
C GLY A 76 30.29 33.94 8.95
N ILE A 77 29.67 34.48 10.01
CA ILE A 77 29.82 33.98 11.38
C ILE A 77 28.78 32.89 11.63
N THR A 78 29.23 31.68 11.94
CA THR A 78 28.37 30.50 12.16
C THR A 78 28.03 30.21 13.62
N ASN A 79 28.68 30.87 14.57
CA ASN A 79 28.36 30.77 16.00
C ASN A 79 28.46 32.17 16.66
N PRO A 80 27.39 32.67 17.30
CA PRO A 80 27.36 34.03 17.82
C PRO A 80 28.29 34.26 19.02
N ASP A 81 28.67 33.21 19.75
CA ASP A 81 29.52 33.26 20.94
C ASP A 81 31.02 33.24 20.61
N ARG A 82 31.40 33.20 19.32
CA ARG A 82 32.78 33.05 18.85
C ARG A 82 33.28 34.27 18.08
N VAL A 83 33.17 35.43 18.70
CA VAL A 83 33.70 36.70 18.18
C VAL A 83 34.90 37.15 19.01
N TYR A 84 35.95 37.62 18.35
CA TYR A 84 37.23 37.92 18.98
C TYR A 84 37.49 39.42 19.06
N MET A 85 38.09 39.89 20.16
CA MET A 85 38.55 41.28 20.29
C MET A 85 39.46 41.66 19.13
N GLY A 86 39.17 42.77 18.45
CA GLY A 86 39.87 43.23 17.24
C GLY A 86 39.31 42.68 15.93
N GLN A 87 38.31 41.80 15.95
CA GLN A 87 37.61 41.33 14.76
C GLN A 87 36.80 42.47 14.13
N ARG A 88 36.82 42.59 12.80
CA ARG A 88 36.07 43.60 12.05
C ARG A 88 34.77 43.01 11.53
N LEU A 89 33.65 43.68 11.77
CA LEU A 89 32.30 43.25 11.39
C LEU A 89 31.64 44.27 10.46
N VAL A 90 31.14 43.79 9.32
CA VAL A 90 30.25 44.50 8.40
C VAL A 90 28.85 44.54 9.00
N ILE A 91 28.35 45.75 9.27
CA ILE A 91 26.99 45.99 9.76
C ILE A 91 26.07 46.25 8.56
N PRO A 92 25.10 45.37 8.26
CA PRO A 92 24.08 45.64 7.25
C PRO A 92 23.05 46.64 7.76
N GLY A 93 22.65 47.59 6.91
CA GLY A 93 21.76 48.70 7.30
C GLY A 93 20.34 48.28 7.70
N PRO A 94 19.64 49.10 8.51
CA PRO A 94 18.29 48.82 8.97
C PRO A 94 17.29 48.85 7.80
N GLY A 95 16.52 47.78 7.63
CA GLY A 95 15.48 47.66 6.59
C GLY A 95 15.61 46.45 5.66
N SER A 96 16.67 45.65 5.76
CA SER A 96 16.76 44.34 5.10
C SER A 96 15.83 43.31 5.75
N THR A 97 14.51 43.43 5.50
CA THR A 97 13.54 42.37 5.83
C THR A 97 13.96 41.07 5.15
N PRO A 98 14.02 39.92 5.85
CA PRO A 98 14.34 38.66 5.22
C PRO A 98 13.26 38.31 4.21
N THR A 99 13.63 38.14 2.94
CA THR A 99 12.80 37.39 1.99
C THR A 99 12.70 35.97 2.54
N THR A 100 11.50 35.52 2.89
CA THR A 100 11.24 34.11 3.22
C THR A 100 11.56 33.27 2.00
N LEU A 101 12.67 32.52 2.06
CA LEU A 101 13.03 31.53 1.07
C LEU A 101 12.17 30.27 1.26
N PRO A 102 11.83 29.53 0.20
CA PRO A 102 10.85 28.45 0.26
C PRO A 102 11.32 27.29 1.13
N THR A 103 10.39 26.75 1.89
CA THR A 103 10.54 25.54 2.70
C THR A 103 10.67 24.32 1.78
N MET A 104 11.67 23.47 2.00
CA MET A 104 11.81 22.21 1.26
C MET A 104 11.11 21.09 2.03
N VAL A 105 10.36 20.22 1.34
CA VAL A 105 9.80 19.00 1.92
C VAL A 105 10.75 17.83 1.62
N VAL A 106 11.13 17.09 2.66
CA VAL A 106 11.95 15.86 2.57
C VAL A 106 11.14 14.69 3.12
N VAL A 107 10.99 13.63 2.32
CA VAL A 107 10.34 12.38 2.73
C VAL A 107 11.37 11.46 3.40
N VAL A 108 11.15 11.13 4.67
CA VAL A 108 12.01 10.25 5.47
C VAL A 108 12.07 8.85 4.87
N GLN A 109 13.26 8.34 4.61
CA GLN A 109 13.50 7.01 4.04
C GLN A 109 13.91 5.98 5.10
N ARG A 110 13.93 4.70 4.69
CA ARG A 110 14.25 3.57 5.57
C ARG A 110 15.74 3.57 5.95
N GLY A 111 16.04 4.12 7.13
CA GLY A 111 17.39 4.22 7.69
C GLY A 111 17.79 5.64 8.08
N ASP A 112 16.95 6.63 7.74
CA ASP A 112 17.18 8.02 8.07
C ASP A 112 16.97 8.30 9.57
N SER A 113 17.52 9.44 10.01
CA SER A 113 17.25 10.03 11.31
C SER A 113 17.17 11.54 11.16
N LEU A 114 16.40 12.23 12.01
CA LEU A 114 16.30 13.70 11.95
C LEU A 114 17.67 14.40 12.03
N SER A 115 18.61 13.84 12.78
CA SER A 115 19.98 14.38 12.89
C SER A 115 20.80 14.15 11.63
N GLY A 116 20.60 13.03 10.93
CA GLY A 116 21.16 12.76 9.61
C GLY A 116 20.61 13.71 8.55
N ILE A 117 19.28 13.83 8.45
CA ILE A 117 18.59 14.73 7.51
C ILE A 117 18.99 16.19 7.76
N ALA A 118 19.03 16.63 9.03
CA ALA A 118 19.47 17.98 9.36
C ALA A 118 20.92 18.25 8.90
N ALA A 119 21.84 17.30 9.12
CA ALA A 119 23.23 17.41 8.71
C ALA A 119 23.42 17.38 7.18
N GLU A 120 22.64 16.55 6.47
CA GLU A 120 22.65 16.47 5.00
C GLU A 120 22.20 17.77 4.34
N HIS A 121 21.14 18.38 4.86
CA HIS A 121 20.59 19.63 4.32
C HIS A 121 21.19 20.91 4.93
N GLY A 122 22.19 20.79 5.81
CA GLY A 122 22.92 21.93 6.38
C GLY A 122 22.12 22.77 7.39
N VAL A 123 21.06 22.22 7.98
CA VAL A 123 20.21 22.89 8.97
C VAL A 123 20.54 22.38 10.38
N THR A 124 20.15 23.11 11.43
CA THR A 124 20.26 22.57 12.80
C THR A 124 19.10 21.63 13.09
N LEU A 125 19.36 20.57 13.86
CA LEU A 125 18.32 19.64 14.34
C LEU A 125 17.19 20.39 15.08
N SER A 126 17.51 21.44 15.84
CA SER A 126 16.51 22.27 16.52
C SER A 126 15.63 23.04 15.53
N ALA A 127 16.19 23.63 14.47
CA ALA A 127 15.41 24.34 13.46
C ALA A 127 14.52 23.38 12.65
N LEU A 128 14.99 22.15 12.39
CA LEU A 128 14.20 21.11 11.75
C LEU A 128 13.04 20.63 12.63
N ILE A 129 13.27 20.47 13.95
CA ILE A 129 12.23 20.11 14.92
C ILE A 129 11.19 21.23 15.05
N GLU A 130 11.63 22.48 15.20
CA GLU A 130 10.77 23.66 15.33
C GLU A 130 9.93 23.91 14.06
N ALA A 131 10.52 23.74 12.87
CA ALA A 131 9.79 23.88 11.60
C ALA A 131 8.69 22.81 11.39
N ASN A 132 8.75 21.68 12.10
CA ASN A 132 7.82 20.56 11.97
C ASN A 132 6.96 20.30 13.23
N ASN A 133 7.08 21.13 14.28
CA ASN A 133 6.43 20.93 15.58
C ASN A 133 6.62 19.52 16.18
N ILE A 134 7.81 18.92 16.01
CA ILE A 134 8.08 17.54 16.47
C ILE A 134 8.33 17.51 17.98
N SER A 135 7.52 16.74 18.71
CA SER A 135 7.60 16.62 20.18
C SER A 135 8.72 15.70 20.66
N ASP A 136 9.02 14.64 19.89
CA ASP A 136 10.05 13.64 20.18
C ASP A 136 10.81 13.31 18.88
N PRO A 137 12.13 13.55 18.80
CA PRO A 137 12.90 13.31 17.58
C PRO A 137 13.02 11.84 17.16
N ASP A 138 12.83 10.89 18.09
CA ASP A 138 13.00 9.46 17.82
C ASP A 138 11.71 8.80 17.25
N THR A 139 10.59 9.55 17.14
CA THR A 139 9.29 9.03 16.67
C THR A 139 8.96 9.41 15.22
N VAL A 140 9.98 9.58 14.37
CA VAL A 140 9.80 9.95 12.95
C VAL A 140 9.70 8.72 12.06
N HIS A 141 8.70 8.69 11.18
CA HIS A 141 8.30 7.50 10.42
C HIS A 141 8.81 7.54 8.98
N VAL A 142 9.10 6.37 8.38
CA VAL A 142 9.40 6.27 6.94
C VAL A 142 8.15 6.70 6.15
N GLY A 143 8.34 7.57 5.15
CA GLY A 143 7.26 8.22 4.41
C GLY A 143 6.79 9.55 5.02
N GLN A 144 7.28 9.93 6.21
CA GLN A 144 6.93 11.22 6.82
C GLN A 144 7.60 12.38 6.09
N GLU A 145 6.81 13.39 5.75
CA GLU A 145 7.29 14.64 5.17
C GLU A 145 7.83 15.60 6.24
N LEU A 146 9.00 16.19 5.98
CA LEU A 146 9.68 17.12 6.86
C LEU A 146 9.99 18.43 6.14
N LEU A 147 9.51 19.53 6.71
CA LEU A 147 9.82 20.91 6.34
C LEU A 147 11.23 21.28 6.78
N VAL A 148 12.17 21.32 5.84
CA VAL A 148 13.58 21.67 6.06
C VAL A 148 13.80 23.17 5.81
N PRO A 149 14.09 23.99 6.84
CA PRO A 149 14.22 25.44 6.68
C PRO A 149 15.63 25.86 6.22
N GLY A 150 15.76 26.32 4.97
CA GLY A 150 16.97 27.03 4.52
C GLY A 150 18.06 26.17 3.86
N ALA A 151 17.74 25.00 3.33
CA ALA A 151 18.70 24.16 2.60
C ALA A 151 19.23 24.86 1.33
N THR A 152 20.54 25.10 1.24
CA THR A 152 21.18 25.69 0.04
C THR A 152 21.60 24.61 -0.95
N ARG A 153 20.96 24.52 -2.13
CA ARG A 153 21.49 23.74 -3.26
C ARG A 153 22.57 24.50 -4.04
N PRO A 154 23.58 23.81 -4.59
CA PRO A 154 24.43 24.35 -5.64
C PRO A 154 23.64 24.73 -6.90
N ILE A 155 24.13 25.74 -7.62
CA ILE A 155 23.58 26.31 -8.86
C ILE A 155 23.31 25.26 -9.96
N THR A 156 22.06 25.21 -10.43
CA THR A 156 21.64 24.46 -11.62
C THR A 156 22.37 24.94 -12.88
N PRO A 157 22.91 24.05 -13.73
CA PRO A 157 23.49 24.45 -15.01
C PRO A 157 22.44 24.97 -16.00
N THR A 158 22.72 26.12 -16.62
CA THR A 158 21.88 26.70 -17.68
C THR A 158 22.16 26.05 -19.04
N GLY A 159 21.59 24.87 -19.27
CA GLY A 159 21.60 24.19 -20.58
C GLY A 159 21.82 22.67 -20.48
N PRO A 160 21.79 21.94 -21.60
CA PRO A 160 22.17 20.53 -21.62
C PRO A 160 23.66 20.39 -21.26
N VAL A 161 23.96 19.68 -20.18
CA VAL A 161 25.33 19.38 -19.77
C VAL A 161 25.67 17.96 -20.20
N VAL A 162 26.84 17.74 -20.78
CA VAL A 162 27.35 16.39 -21.02
C VAL A 162 28.30 16.03 -19.89
N VAL A 163 27.99 14.93 -19.19
CA VAL A 163 28.73 14.44 -18.01
C VAL A 163 29.23 13.04 -18.31
N ALA A 164 30.51 12.77 -18.10
CA ALA A 164 31.07 11.43 -18.25
C ALA A 164 30.94 10.66 -16.93
N VAL A 165 30.28 9.50 -16.97
CA VAL A 165 30.07 8.59 -15.83
C VAL A 165 31.41 8.20 -15.19
N GLN A 166 31.56 8.44 -13.89
CA GLN A 166 32.75 8.12 -13.11
C GLN A 166 32.61 6.77 -12.37
N SER A 167 33.71 6.33 -11.76
CA SER A 167 33.77 5.05 -11.03
C SER A 167 33.06 5.15 -9.68
N GLY A 168 31.80 4.72 -9.64
CA GLY A 168 30.95 4.72 -8.44
C GLY A 168 29.59 5.40 -8.66
N ASP A 169 29.41 6.06 -9.80
CA ASP A 169 28.16 6.75 -10.14
C ASP A 169 27.01 5.76 -10.39
N SER A 170 25.80 6.22 -10.10
CA SER A 170 24.55 5.61 -10.54
C SER A 170 23.71 6.62 -11.31
N LEU A 171 22.81 6.15 -12.17
CA LEU A 171 21.89 7.01 -12.91
C LEU A 171 21.00 7.84 -11.96
N SER A 172 20.68 7.31 -10.77
CA SER A 172 19.97 8.01 -9.70
C SER A 172 20.80 9.08 -9.00
N ALA A 173 22.07 8.83 -8.70
CA ALA A 173 22.96 9.82 -8.08
C ALA A 173 23.21 11.00 -9.03
N ILE A 174 23.50 10.73 -10.31
CA ILE A 174 23.67 11.76 -11.34
C ILE A 174 22.35 12.55 -11.53
N ALA A 175 21.21 11.86 -11.62
CA ALA A 175 19.93 12.53 -11.76
C ALA A 175 19.64 13.48 -10.58
N ALA A 176 19.90 13.04 -9.34
CA ALA A 176 19.74 13.84 -8.14
C ALA A 176 20.71 15.04 -8.08
N GLU A 177 22.00 14.83 -8.39
CA GLU A 177 23.03 15.87 -8.43
C GLU A 177 22.60 17.04 -9.34
N TYR A 178 22.11 16.72 -10.54
CA TYR A 178 21.68 17.71 -11.51
C TYR A 178 20.20 18.15 -11.38
N GLY A 179 19.43 17.55 -10.46
CA GLY A 179 18.02 17.89 -10.22
C GLY A 179 17.07 17.53 -11.34
N VAL A 180 17.30 16.39 -12.00
CA VAL A 180 16.45 15.81 -13.05
C VAL A 180 15.88 14.47 -12.60
N SER A 181 14.82 13.97 -13.22
CA SER A 181 14.36 12.60 -12.93
C SER A 181 15.24 11.57 -13.65
N VAL A 182 15.38 10.38 -13.05
CA VAL A 182 16.10 9.25 -13.68
C VAL A 182 15.51 8.92 -15.04
N SER A 183 14.18 8.93 -15.16
CA SER A 183 13.47 8.70 -16.42
C SER A 183 13.74 9.78 -17.47
N ALA A 184 13.79 11.06 -17.10
CA ALA A 184 14.16 12.14 -18.02
C ALA A 184 15.61 11.99 -18.52
N LEU A 185 16.52 11.62 -17.63
CA LEU A 185 17.93 11.38 -17.95
C LEU A 185 18.12 10.12 -18.81
N MET A 186 17.37 9.04 -18.54
CA MET A 186 17.34 7.82 -19.37
C MET A 186 16.81 8.12 -20.78
N ASN A 187 15.68 8.82 -20.88
CA ASN A 187 15.07 9.20 -22.15
C ASN A 187 15.96 10.12 -23.00
N ALA A 188 16.64 11.08 -22.38
CA ALA A 188 17.59 11.97 -23.05
C ALA A 188 18.81 11.23 -23.64
N ASN A 189 19.11 10.02 -23.16
CA ASN A 189 20.28 9.23 -23.55
C ASN A 189 19.96 7.87 -24.20
N GLY A 190 18.69 7.56 -24.43
CA GLY A 190 18.26 6.28 -25.02
C GLY A 190 18.56 5.05 -24.16
N ILE A 191 18.59 5.20 -22.84
CA ILE A 191 18.93 4.14 -21.89
C ILE A 191 17.67 3.42 -21.43
N THR A 192 17.59 2.11 -21.64
CA THR A 192 16.44 1.27 -21.27
C THR A 192 16.59 0.53 -19.93
N ASN A 193 17.78 0.53 -19.31
CA ASN A 193 18.01 -0.04 -17.98
C ASN A 193 18.93 0.89 -17.17
N PRO A 194 18.50 1.40 -16.00
CA PRO A 194 19.27 2.35 -15.21
C PRO A 194 20.57 1.77 -14.61
N ASP A 195 20.66 0.45 -14.44
CA ASP A 195 21.81 -0.22 -13.83
C ASP A 195 22.94 -0.53 -14.83
N LEU A 196 22.73 -0.23 -16.13
CA LEU A 196 23.65 -0.55 -17.23
C LEU A 196 24.35 0.70 -17.81
N ILE A 197 24.90 1.55 -16.93
CA ILE A 197 25.84 2.62 -17.32
C ILE A 197 27.29 2.17 -17.20
N SER A 198 28.15 2.64 -18.11
CA SER A 198 29.58 2.30 -18.14
C SER A 198 30.46 3.50 -17.77
N VAL A 199 31.51 3.29 -16.99
CA VAL A 199 32.49 4.35 -16.67
C VAL A 199 33.09 4.90 -17.97
N GLY A 200 33.06 6.22 -18.13
CA GLY A 200 33.44 6.94 -19.35
C GLY A 200 32.32 7.12 -20.37
N GLN A 201 31.10 6.64 -20.11
CA GLN A 201 29.91 6.94 -20.92
C GLN A 201 29.50 8.40 -20.74
N GLU A 202 29.33 9.13 -21.85
CA GLU A 202 28.80 10.50 -21.82
C GLU A 202 27.28 10.49 -21.71
N LEU A 203 26.73 11.19 -20.71
CA LEU A 203 25.31 11.38 -20.46
C LEU A 203 24.94 12.86 -20.65
N THR A 204 23.93 13.10 -21.49
CA THR A 204 23.30 14.41 -21.69
C THR A 204 22.26 14.64 -20.59
N ILE A 205 22.52 15.57 -19.69
CA ILE A 205 21.63 16.00 -18.63
C ILE A 205 20.58 16.99 -19.20
N PRO A 206 19.27 16.73 -19.07
CA PRO A 206 18.23 17.66 -19.53
C PRO A 206 18.06 18.84 -18.55
N GLY A 207 18.57 20.03 -18.90
CA GLY A 207 18.50 21.21 -18.03
C GLY A 207 17.09 21.84 -17.91
N SER A 208 16.80 22.44 -16.75
CA SER A 208 15.54 23.12 -16.47
C SER A 208 15.53 24.59 -16.92
N MET A 209 14.51 24.97 -17.69
CA MET A 209 14.07 26.37 -17.87
C MET A 209 12.54 26.40 -17.79
N PRO A 210 11.89 27.53 -17.42
CA PRO A 210 10.46 27.74 -17.70
C PRO A 210 10.20 27.56 -19.21
N PRO A 211 8.95 27.28 -19.65
CA PRO A 211 8.70 26.73 -20.97
C PRO A 211 9.29 27.58 -22.10
N ALA A 212 10.27 27.01 -22.81
CA ALA A 212 10.99 27.68 -23.89
C ALA A 212 11.18 26.77 -25.11
N THR A 213 10.17 25.95 -25.43
CA THR A 213 10.01 25.36 -26.77
C THR A 213 9.30 26.35 -27.70
N THR A 214 9.97 27.47 -27.98
CA THR A 214 9.51 28.34 -29.07
C THR A 214 9.66 27.62 -30.40
N LEU A 215 8.53 27.36 -31.07
CA LEU A 215 8.56 27.20 -32.53
C LEU A 215 9.24 28.43 -33.16
N PRO A 216 9.87 28.32 -34.35
CA PRO A 216 10.42 29.49 -35.03
C PRO A 216 9.34 30.58 -35.13
N PRO A 217 9.69 31.86 -34.89
CA PRO A 217 8.72 32.93 -34.69
C PRO A 217 7.77 33.01 -35.88
N LEU A 218 6.46 32.80 -35.66
CA LEU A 218 5.51 32.91 -36.75
C LEU A 218 5.38 34.39 -37.13
N ILE A 219 5.65 34.68 -38.40
CA ILE A 219 5.47 35.98 -38.99
C ILE A 219 4.12 36.00 -39.71
N VAL A 220 3.15 36.73 -39.17
CA VAL A 220 1.86 37.00 -39.82
C VAL A 220 1.99 38.26 -40.66
N THR A 221 1.50 38.25 -41.90
CA THR A 221 1.50 39.44 -42.77
C THR A 221 0.11 40.06 -42.80
N VAL A 222 -0.01 41.31 -42.34
CA VAL A 222 -1.27 42.08 -42.26
C VAL A 222 -1.93 42.18 -43.64
N GLN A 223 -3.18 41.74 -43.72
CA GLN A 223 -4.03 41.79 -44.91
C GLN A 223 -5.04 42.95 -44.85
N SER A 224 -5.77 43.15 -45.94
CA SER A 224 -6.78 44.21 -46.03
C SER A 224 -8.03 43.86 -45.21
N GLY A 225 -8.17 44.47 -44.04
CA GLY A 225 -9.30 44.26 -43.11
C GLY A 225 -8.87 43.85 -41.70
N ASP A 226 -7.60 43.51 -41.52
CA ASP A 226 -7.05 43.09 -40.23
C ASP A 226 -7.01 44.21 -39.19
N SER A 227 -7.10 43.82 -37.92
CA SER A 227 -6.84 44.67 -36.77
C SER A 227 -5.90 43.94 -35.80
N LEU A 228 -5.14 44.70 -35.01
CA LEU A 228 -4.16 44.10 -34.09
C LEU A 228 -4.83 43.22 -33.03
N SER A 229 -6.06 43.54 -32.63
CA SER A 229 -6.85 42.73 -31.70
C SER A 229 -7.39 41.44 -32.31
N ALA A 230 -7.81 41.46 -33.58
CA ALA A 230 -8.24 40.25 -34.28
C ALA A 230 -7.06 39.27 -34.46
N ILE A 231 -5.90 39.77 -34.88
CA ILE A 231 -4.67 38.96 -35.02
C ILE A 231 -4.22 38.44 -33.65
N ALA A 232 -4.24 39.26 -32.60
CA ALA A 232 -3.86 38.80 -31.25
C ALA A 232 -4.76 37.66 -30.75
N ALA A 233 -6.08 37.82 -30.89
CA ALA A 233 -7.06 36.82 -30.47
C ALA A 233 -6.98 35.51 -31.28
N GLU A 234 -6.87 35.58 -32.60
CA GLU A 234 -6.71 34.39 -33.47
C GLU A 234 -5.44 33.59 -33.14
N GLN A 235 -4.39 34.29 -32.70
CA GLN A 235 -3.08 33.70 -32.45
C GLN A 235 -2.79 33.42 -30.96
N GLY A 236 -3.79 33.56 -30.07
CA GLY A 236 -3.70 33.20 -28.66
C GLY A 236 -2.80 34.10 -27.80
N VAL A 237 -2.56 35.35 -28.22
CA VAL A 237 -1.67 36.30 -27.53
C VAL A 237 -2.43 37.55 -27.09
N SER A 238 -1.91 38.28 -26.09
CA SER A 238 -2.48 39.57 -25.72
C SER A 238 -2.10 40.66 -26.73
N VAL A 239 -2.98 41.66 -26.89
CA VAL A 239 -2.71 42.81 -27.78
C VAL A 239 -1.47 43.57 -27.32
N SER A 240 -1.24 43.70 -26.00
CA SER A 240 -0.05 44.34 -25.44
C SER A 240 1.23 43.59 -25.74
N ALA A 241 1.27 42.26 -25.52
CA ALA A 241 2.45 41.45 -25.84
C ALA A 241 2.77 41.49 -27.34
N LEU A 242 1.74 41.46 -28.20
CA LEU A 242 1.90 41.59 -29.65
C LEU A 242 2.39 43.01 -30.05
N MET A 243 1.95 44.07 -29.36
CA MET A 243 2.44 45.43 -29.56
C MET A 243 3.92 45.56 -29.18
N GLU A 244 4.29 45.06 -27.98
CA GLU A 244 5.65 45.12 -27.44
C GLU A 244 6.64 44.34 -28.30
N ALA A 245 6.29 43.11 -28.70
CA ALA A 245 7.11 42.27 -29.58
C ALA A 245 7.37 42.87 -30.98
N ASN A 246 6.53 43.82 -31.42
CA ASN A 246 6.62 44.46 -32.74
C ASN A 246 6.93 45.97 -32.68
N GLY A 247 7.17 46.54 -31.50
CA GLY A 247 7.40 47.97 -31.32
C GLY A 247 6.23 48.87 -31.74
N ILE A 248 4.99 48.36 -31.71
CA ILE A 248 3.80 49.08 -32.17
C ILE A 248 3.26 49.96 -31.05
N THR A 249 3.29 51.27 -31.24
CA THR A 249 2.79 52.26 -30.25
C THR A 249 1.33 52.66 -30.45
N ASN A 250 0.70 52.29 -31.57
CA ASN A 250 -0.72 52.53 -31.84
C ASN A 250 -1.37 51.30 -32.49
N PRO A 251 -2.27 50.57 -31.81
CA PRO A 251 -2.83 49.31 -32.31
C PRO A 251 -3.81 49.50 -33.48
N ASN A 252 -4.26 50.72 -33.74
CA ASN A 252 -5.21 51.04 -34.81
C ASN A 252 -4.53 51.41 -36.14
N LEU A 253 -3.20 51.35 -36.22
CA LEU A 253 -2.41 51.91 -37.32
C LEU A 253 -1.47 50.85 -37.93
N LEU A 254 -2.09 49.81 -38.49
CA LEU A 254 -1.42 48.74 -39.23
C LEU A 254 -1.36 49.07 -40.73
N SER A 255 -0.26 48.68 -41.38
CA SER A 255 -0.09 48.80 -42.83
C SER A 255 -0.30 47.45 -43.51
N ILE A 256 -1.06 47.41 -44.61
CA ILE A 256 -1.21 46.18 -45.40
C ILE A 256 0.17 45.75 -45.94
N GLY A 257 0.52 44.48 -45.75
CA GLY A 257 1.84 43.94 -46.04
C GLY A 257 2.86 44.06 -44.89
N GLN A 258 2.50 44.69 -43.77
CA GLN A 258 3.32 44.72 -42.56
C GLN A 258 3.45 43.31 -41.97
N GLN A 259 4.67 42.94 -41.59
CA GLN A 259 4.95 41.67 -40.94
C GLN A 259 4.94 41.84 -39.42
N LEU A 260 4.19 40.97 -38.73
CA LEU A 260 4.06 40.91 -37.28
C LEU A 260 4.65 39.60 -36.77
N VAL A 261 5.64 39.70 -35.90
CA VAL A 261 6.20 38.60 -35.13
C VAL A 261 5.21 38.26 -34.01
N ILE A 262 4.66 37.05 -34.01
CA ILE A 262 3.80 36.58 -32.92
C ILE A 262 4.68 36.03 -31.78
N PRO A 263 4.70 36.66 -30.59
CA PRO A 263 5.47 36.15 -29.46
C PRO A 263 4.84 34.88 -28.88
N GLY A 264 5.67 33.98 -28.32
CA GLY A 264 5.19 32.99 -27.35
C GLY A 264 4.25 31.88 -27.85
N ARG A 265 4.48 31.29 -29.03
CA ARG A 265 3.87 29.97 -29.33
C ARG A 265 4.60 28.87 -28.57
N PHE A 266 4.05 28.50 -27.43
CA PHE A 266 4.34 27.22 -26.80
C PHE A 266 3.79 26.09 -27.68
N ALA A 267 4.54 25.00 -27.83
CA ALA A 267 3.90 23.73 -28.14
C ALA A 267 2.95 23.38 -26.97
N PRO A 268 1.75 22.82 -27.21
CA PRO A 268 0.97 22.23 -26.11
C PRO A 268 1.89 21.23 -25.38
N PRO A 269 2.05 21.33 -24.05
CA PRO A 269 2.99 20.47 -23.36
C PRO A 269 2.60 19.00 -23.54
N ILE A 270 3.59 18.13 -23.61
CA ILE A 270 3.35 16.69 -23.64
C ILE A 270 3.20 16.24 -22.19
N TYR A 271 1.96 16.24 -21.73
CA TYR A 271 1.58 15.96 -20.36
C TYR A 271 1.75 14.48 -20.02
N SER A 272 2.26 14.19 -18.81
CA SER A 272 2.46 12.81 -18.37
C SER A 272 1.13 12.20 -17.90
N ILE A 273 0.56 11.32 -18.73
CA ILE A 273 -0.58 10.47 -18.36
C ILE A 273 -0.20 9.31 -17.42
N ASP A 274 1.09 9.18 -17.09
CA ASP A 274 1.65 8.18 -16.20
C ASP A 274 1.69 8.73 -14.77
N TYR A 275 0.81 8.19 -13.91
CA TYR A 275 0.76 8.46 -12.47
C TYR A 275 1.75 7.63 -11.65
N GLY A 276 2.67 6.91 -12.32
CA GLY A 276 3.57 5.96 -11.69
C GLY A 276 2.92 4.58 -11.47
N PRO A 277 3.52 3.72 -10.63
CA PRO A 277 2.93 2.43 -10.31
C PRO A 277 1.64 2.58 -9.50
N VAL A 278 0.75 1.60 -9.65
CA VAL A 278 -0.39 1.41 -8.74
C VAL A 278 0.16 1.01 -7.39
N VAL A 279 0.09 1.91 -6.40
CA VAL A 279 0.50 1.61 -5.02
C VAL A 279 -0.64 0.92 -4.29
N VAL A 280 -0.33 -0.20 -3.64
CA VAL A 280 -1.30 -1.01 -2.90
C VAL A 280 -0.84 -1.17 -1.47
N ASP A 281 -1.48 -0.45 -0.55
CA ASP A 281 -1.25 -0.57 0.88
C ASP A 281 -2.23 -1.59 1.47
N GLY A 282 -1.70 -2.69 2.00
CA GLY A 282 -2.47 -3.83 2.43
C GLY A 282 -2.15 -4.32 3.84
N ARG A 283 -3.01 -5.22 4.33
CA ARG A 283 -2.98 -5.75 5.69
C ARG A 283 -3.16 -7.26 5.71
N GLY A 284 -2.46 -7.94 6.61
CA GLY A 284 -2.53 -9.39 6.78
C GLY A 284 -2.07 -10.22 5.58
N TRP A 285 -2.12 -11.55 5.75
CA TRP A 285 -1.83 -12.52 4.69
C TRP A 285 -2.80 -13.70 4.79
N GLY A 286 -3.67 -13.80 3.79
CA GLY A 286 -4.67 -14.85 3.63
C GLY A 286 -6.11 -14.34 3.59
N HIS A 287 -7.04 -15.28 3.75
CA HIS A 287 -8.48 -15.01 3.67
C HIS A 287 -9.09 -14.46 4.97
N GLY A 288 -8.33 -14.42 6.08
CA GLY A 288 -8.78 -13.84 7.36
C GLY A 288 -9.96 -14.58 8.00
N ARG A 289 -10.12 -15.89 7.76
CA ARG A 289 -11.22 -16.70 8.34
C ARG A 289 -10.64 -17.54 9.46
N GLY A 290 -11.31 -17.52 10.62
CA GLY A 290 -10.82 -18.22 11.81
C GLY A 290 -9.49 -17.65 12.29
N MET A 291 -8.60 -18.50 12.81
CA MET A 291 -7.38 -18.11 13.50
C MET A 291 -6.35 -17.40 12.60
N GLY A 292 -5.80 -16.29 13.08
CA GLY A 292 -4.52 -15.74 12.61
C GLY A 292 -3.33 -16.48 13.25
N GLN A 293 -2.36 -16.93 12.48
CA GLN A 293 -1.18 -17.64 13.04
C GLN A 293 -0.31 -16.69 13.86
N TYR A 294 0.02 -15.51 13.33
CA TYR A 294 0.68 -14.45 14.10
C TYR A 294 -0.22 -13.94 15.23
N GLY A 295 -1.53 -13.81 14.99
CA GLY A 295 -2.51 -13.45 16.01
C GLY A 295 -2.49 -14.36 17.24
N ALA A 296 -2.55 -15.68 17.02
CA ALA A 296 -2.46 -16.68 18.09
C ALA A 296 -1.11 -16.63 18.82
N LEU A 297 -0.02 -16.26 18.13
CA LEU A 297 1.27 -16.03 18.77
C LEU A 297 1.24 -14.78 19.66
N GLY A 298 0.80 -13.62 19.16
CA GLY A 298 0.73 -12.38 19.93
C GLY A 298 -0.15 -12.51 21.16
N TYR A 299 -1.33 -13.14 21.03
CA TYR A 299 -2.17 -13.45 22.18
C TYR A 299 -1.45 -14.33 23.22
N ALA A 300 -0.61 -15.28 22.80
CA ALA A 300 0.14 -16.12 23.71
C ALA A 300 1.32 -15.38 24.37
N VAL A 301 2.11 -14.60 23.60
CA VAL A 301 3.39 -14.03 24.07
C VAL A 301 3.29 -12.63 24.65
N ASP A 302 2.39 -11.79 24.13
CA ASP A 302 2.22 -10.40 24.55
C ASP A 302 1.07 -10.26 25.57
N GLU A 303 -0.06 -10.94 25.31
CA GLU A 303 -1.25 -10.91 26.18
C GLU A 303 -1.30 -12.05 27.23
N GLY A 304 -0.43 -13.06 27.12
CA GLY A 304 -0.33 -14.19 28.05
C GLY A 304 -1.51 -15.16 28.04
N TRP A 305 -2.27 -15.24 26.94
CA TRP A 305 -3.46 -16.10 26.82
C TRP A 305 -3.09 -17.58 26.66
N GLY A 306 -3.83 -18.45 27.34
CA GLY A 306 -3.74 -19.90 27.14
C GLY A 306 -4.48 -20.36 25.88
N ARG A 307 -4.11 -21.55 25.38
CA ARG A 307 -4.71 -22.22 24.21
C ARG A 307 -6.23 -22.09 24.14
N ASP A 308 -6.93 -22.39 25.24
CA ASP A 308 -8.40 -22.45 25.24
C ASP A 308 -9.04 -21.07 25.06
N GLN A 309 -8.42 -19.99 25.60
CA GLN A 309 -8.86 -18.62 25.38
C GLN A 309 -8.72 -18.21 23.91
N ILE A 310 -7.59 -18.56 23.29
CA ILE A 310 -7.30 -18.25 21.89
C ILE A 310 -8.26 -19.02 20.95
N LEU A 311 -8.54 -20.30 21.26
CA LEU A 311 -9.53 -21.10 20.53
C LEU A 311 -10.95 -20.54 20.67
N ASP A 312 -11.36 -20.15 21.88
CA ASP A 312 -12.70 -19.58 22.13
C ASP A 312 -12.87 -18.19 21.48
N HIS A 313 -11.78 -17.44 21.33
CA HIS A 313 -11.76 -16.15 20.64
C HIS A 313 -11.99 -16.31 19.12
N TYR A 314 -11.15 -17.07 18.41
CA TYR A 314 -11.26 -17.22 16.95
C TYR A 314 -12.40 -18.13 16.49
N TYR A 315 -12.79 -19.12 17.32
CA TYR A 315 -13.82 -20.11 16.99
C TYR A 315 -15.03 -19.98 17.92
N GLY A 316 -15.38 -18.75 18.28
CA GLY A 316 -16.54 -18.43 19.11
C GLY A 316 -17.84 -19.08 18.60
N GLY A 317 -18.68 -19.52 19.54
CA GLY A 317 -19.89 -20.29 19.24
C GLY A 317 -19.68 -21.80 19.08
N THR A 318 -18.44 -22.27 18.96
CA THR A 318 -18.11 -23.71 19.04
C THR A 318 -17.90 -24.17 20.48
N VAL A 319 -18.00 -25.49 20.73
CA VAL A 319 -17.62 -26.13 21.99
C VAL A 319 -16.40 -27.04 21.81
N PRO A 320 -15.48 -27.13 22.79
CA PRO A 320 -14.37 -28.09 22.74
C PRO A 320 -14.88 -29.52 22.96
N ALA A 321 -14.30 -30.48 22.25
CA ALA A 321 -14.54 -31.90 22.44
C ALA A 321 -13.25 -32.72 22.22
N VAL A 322 -13.27 -33.99 22.64
CA VAL A 322 -12.19 -34.95 22.36
C VAL A 322 -12.75 -36.09 21.52
N VAL A 323 -12.11 -36.37 20.39
CA VAL A 323 -12.42 -37.47 19.48
C VAL A 323 -11.28 -38.51 19.49
N PRO A 324 -11.55 -39.79 19.15
CA PRO A 324 -10.49 -40.78 18.96
C PRO A 324 -9.52 -40.37 17.84
N ASP A 325 -8.26 -40.81 17.94
CA ASP A 325 -7.34 -40.78 16.80
C ASP A 325 -7.88 -41.72 15.71
N VAL A 326 -8.15 -41.15 14.53
CA VAL A 326 -8.73 -41.85 13.38
C VAL A 326 -7.84 -41.66 12.16
N GLU A 327 -7.80 -42.66 11.30
CA GLU A 327 -7.06 -42.55 10.04
C GLU A 327 -7.81 -41.69 9.02
N ILE A 328 -7.06 -40.83 8.32
CA ILE A 328 -7.54 -39.99 7.23
C ILE A 328 -6.75 -40.29 5.95
N GLY A 329 -7.40 -40.11 4.80
CA GLY A 329 -6.76 -40.11 3.50
C GLY A 329 -6.33 -38.72 3.07
N VAL A 330 -5.04 -38.53 2.77
CA VAL A 330 -4.44 -37.32 2.21
C VAL A 330 -4.04 -37.61 0.76
N ARG A 331 -4.70 -36.98 -0.22
CA ARG A 331 -4.32 -37.08 -1.63
C ARG A 331 -3.01 -36.32 -1.86
N LEU A 332 -2.02 -37.01 -2.45
CA LEU A 332 -0.73 -36.43 -2.78
C LEU A 332 -0.76 -35.89 -4.22
N LEU A 333 -0.98 -34.59 -4.38
CA LEU A 333 -1.34 -33.96 -5.66
C LEU A 333 -0.20 -33.99 -6.69
N SER A 334 1.05 -33.92 -6.25
CA SER A 334 2.25 -34.06 -7.11
C SER A 334 2.27 -35.39 -7.89
N HIS A 335 1.61 -36.43 -7.37
CA HIS A 335 1.61 -37.78 -7.93
C HIS A 335 0.35 -38.14 -8.75
N ASP A 336 -0.51 -37.15 -9.06
CA ASP A 336 -1.77 -37.34 -9.79
C ASP A 336 -1.64 -37.81 -11.26
N SER A 337 -0.41 -37.99 -11.77
CA SER A 337 -0.15 -38.57 -13.10
C SER A 337 0.88 -39.71 -13.07
N GLU A 338 1.23 -40.20 -11.88
CA GLU A 338 2.31 -41.17 -11.69
C GLU A 338 1.81 -42.54 -11.23
N ARG A 339 2.66 -43.56 -11.43
CA ARG A 339 2.45 -44.88 -10.85
C ARG A 339 2.93 -44.87 -9.41
N THR A 340 2.03 -45.05 -8.46
CA THR A 340 2.34 -45.19 -7.03
C THR A 340 3.44 -46.24 -6.83
N THR A 341 4.65 -45.78 -6.51
CA THR A 341 5.87 -46.60 -6.42
C THR A 341 6.50 -46.34 -5.06
N VAL A 342 6.57 -47.37 -4.22
CA VAL A 342 6.93 -47.26 -2.80
C VAL A 342 8.11 -48.17 -2.49
N TYR A 343 9.16 -47.60 -1.91
CA TYR A 343 10.32 -48.28 -1.37
C TYR A 343 10.22 -48.43 0.15
N LEU A 344 10.78 -49.53 0.67
CA LEU A 344 10.97 -49.75 2.11
C LEU A 344 12.36 -50.31 2.37
N SER A 345 13.14 -49.64 3.21
CA SER A 345 14.51 -50.04 3.53
C SER A 345 14.55 -51.26 4.45
N ASN A 346 13.77 -51.27 5.53
CA ASN A 346 13.74 -52.34 6.53
C ASN A 346 12.32 -52.97 6.62
N GLY A 347 12.24 -54.29 6.78
CA GLY A 347 10.98 -55.04 6.67
C GLY A 347 10.62 -55.48 5.24
N VAL A 348 9.38 -55.94 5.08
CA VAL A 348 8.74 -56.35 3.81
C VAL A 348 7.52 -55.49 3.49
N LEU A 349 7.12 -55.46 2.23
CA LEU A 349 5.91 -54.76 1.78
C LEU A 349 4.75 -55.74 1.65
N LEU A 350 3.63 -55.46 2.32
CA LEU A 350 2.37 -56.15 2.08
C LEU A 350 1.50 -55.31 1.14
N VAL A 351 0.85 -55.99 0.19
CA VAL A 351 -0.08 -55.38 -0.77
C VAL A 351 -1.45 -56.04 -0.69
N GLY A 352 -2.51 -55.29 -0.95
CA GLY A 352 -3.88 -55.79 -0.86
C GLY A 352 -4.93 -54.82 -1.40
N GLY A 353 -6.18 -55.28 -1.49
CA GLY A 353 -7.34 -54.42 -1.78
C GLY A 353 -7.98 -53.88 -0.50
N LEU A 354 -9.09 -53.14 -0.63
CA LEU A 354 -9.90 -52.72 0.53
C LEU A 354 -10.44 -53.91 1.35
N MET A 355 -10.65 -55.06 0.69
CA MET A 355 -11.10 -56.30 1.29
C MET A 355 -10.21 -57.46 0.81
N GLY A 356 -10.22 -58.56 1.56
CA GLY A 356 -9.43 -59.77 1.27
C GLY A 356 -8.13 -59.86 2.07
N PRO A 357 -7.37 -60.96 1.89
CA PRO A 357 -6.10 -61.16 2.57
C PRO A 357 -5.01 -60.26 1.99
N TRP A 358 -3.95 -60.04 2.77
CA TRP A 358 -2.73 -59.41 2.28
C TRP A 358 -1.90 -60.40 1.45
N THR A 359 -1.05 -59.87 0.58
CA THR A 359 -0.01 -60.62 -0.11
C THR A 359 1.34 -59.98 0.18
N VAL A 360 2.33 -60.78 0.59
CA VAL A 360 3.71 -60.29 0.76
C VAL A 360 4.39 -60.15 -0.60
N VAL A 361 5.07 -59.03 -0.82
CA VAL A 361 6.01 -58.84 -1.93
C VAL A 361 7.40 -58.79 -1.34
N ASP A 362 8.18 -59.86 -1.54
CA ASP A 362 9.55 -59.97 -1.06
C ASP A 362 10.53 -59.18 -1.96
N ALA A 363 10.34 -57.87 -1.98
CA ALA A 363 11.13 -56.91 -2.73
C ALA A 363 11.23 -55.58 -1.96
N LYS A 364 12.24 -54.78 -2.31
CA LYS A 364 12.45 -53.46 -1.68
C LYS A 364 11.60 -52.36 -2.28
N VAL A 365 11.01 -52.57 -3.46
CA VAL A 365 10.06 -51.64 -4.08
C VAL A 365 8.84 -52.37 -4.61
N VAL A 366 7.66 -51.83 -4.32
CA VAL A 366 6.39 -52.16 -4.97
C VAL A 366 5.97 -51.00 -5.87
N ARG A 367 5.44 -51.31 -7.05
CA ARG A 367 4.81 -50.36 -7.97
C ARG A 367 3.41 -50.86 -8.32
N LEU A 368 2.40 -50.03 -8.05
CA LEU A 368 1.01 -50.29 -8.43
C LEU A 368 0.69 -49.59 -9.74
N VAL A 369 0.08 -50.33 -10.67
CA VAL A 369 -0.29 -49.84 -12.00
C VAL A 369 -1.75 -50.15 -12.27
N LEU A 370 -2.59 -49.12 -12.34
CA LEU A 370 -4.00 -49.24 -12.72
C LEU A 370 -4.14 -49.93 -14.10
N ASP A 371 -5.02 -50.93 -14.18
CA ASP A 371 -5.24 -51.75 -15.37
C ASP A 371 -6.35 -51.18 -16.26
N GLY A 372 -6.10 -50.02 -16.87
CA GLY A 372 -7.08 -49.35 -17.73
C GLY A 372 -8.23 -48.74 -16.91
N ASP A 373 -9.47 -48.87 -17.41
CA ASP A 373 -10.65 -48.29 -16.76
C ASP A 373 -11.49 -49.33 -16.00
N VAL A 374 -10.84 -50.16 -15.17
CA VAL A 374 -11.49 -51.12 -14.24
C VAL A 374 -10.87 -51.06 -12.85
N ASP A 375 -11.60 -51.55 -11.85
CA ASP A 375 -11.19 -51.67 -10.44
C ASP A 375 -10.11 -52.76 -10.24
N ARG A 376 -8.97 -52.62 -10.93
CA ARG A 376 -7.88 -53.60 -10.90
C ARG A 376 -6.50 -52.96 -11.03
N TYR A 377 -5.55 -53.43 -10.24
CA TYR A 377 -4.15 -53.02 -10.27
C TYR A 377 -3.23 -54.20 -10.54
N ARG A 378 -2.26 -54.01 -11.45
CA ARG A 378 -1.08 -54.88 -11.57
C ARG A 378 -0.03 -54.47 -10.55
N VAL A 379 0.59 -55.46 -9.91
CA VAL A 379 1.70 -55.25 -8.96
C VAL A 379 3.02 -55.58 -9.63
N GLN A 380 3.92 -54.61 -9.67
CA GLN A 380 5.30 -54.77 -10.15
C GLN A 380 6.28 -54.62 -8.98
N GLN A 381 7.44 -55.25 -9.07
CA GLN A 381 8.47 -55.21 -8.03
C GLN A 381 9.83 -54.77 -8.56
N GLY A 382 10.68 -54.24 -7.68
CA GLY A 382 12.04 -53.81 -8.01
C GLY A 382 12.96 -53.73 -6.79
N SER A 383 14.25 -53.47 -7.04
CA SER A 383 15.29 -53.34 -6.00
C SER A 383 15.55 -51.89 -5.55
N SER A 384 15.17 -50.89 -6.35
CA SER A 384 15.34 -49.46 -6.03
C SER A 384 14.34 -48.59 -6.80
N CYS A 385 14.17 -47.33 -6.39
CA CYS A 385 13.33 -46.36 -7.10
C CYS A 385 13.80 -46.07 -8.54
N GLY A 386 15.06 -46.36 -8.89
CA GLY A 386 15.70 -45.95 -10.14
C GLY A 386 15.23 -46.66 -11.42
N GLY A 387 14.45 -47.74 -11.32
CA GLY A 387 13.97 -48.50 -12.50
C GLY A 387 14.13 -50.01 -12.37
N GLY A 388 13.93 -50.71 -13.49
CA GLY A 388 14.07 -52.17 -13.55
C GLY A 388 12.91 -52.95 -12.93
N PHE A 389 11.67 -52.49 -13.14
CA PHE A 389 10.47 -53.11 -12.58
C PHE A 389 10.05 -54.36 -13.36
N THR A 390 9.85 -55.46 -12.66
CA THR A 390 9.33 -56.73 -13.20
C THR A 390 7.90 -56.93 -12.72
N ASP A 391 7.02 -57.36 -13.61
CA ASP A 391 5.65 -57.72 -13.25
C ASP A 391 5.63 -59.00 -12.39
N THR A 392 4.87 -59.00 -11.30
CA THR A 392 4.77 -60.15 -10.40
C THR A 392 3.72 -61.16 -10.84
N GLY A 393 2.84 -60.78 -11.78
CA GLY A 393 1.62 -61.52 -12.12
C GLY A 393 0.48 -61.34 -11.11
N LEU A 394 0.71 -60.65 -9.99
CA LEU A 394 -0.31 -60.37 -8.98
C LEU A 394 -1.26 -59.26 -9.46
N LEU A 395 -2.55 -59.53 -9.34
CA LEU A 395 -3.64 -58.61 -9.61
C LEU A 395 -4.40 -58.33 -8.31
N ILE A 396 -4.65 -57.05 -8.02
CA ILE A 396 -5.50 -56.61 -6.91
C ILE A 396 -6.82 -56.12 -7.53
N GLU A 397 -7.90 -56.88 -7.33
CA GLU A 397 -9.25 -56.51 -7.79
C GLU A 397 -9.95 -55.68 -6.70
N SER A 398 -9.79 -54.35 -6.79
CA SER A 398 -10.33 -53.36 -5.86
C SER A 398 -10.22 -51.96 -6.47
N PRO A 399 -11.16 -51.03 -6.18
CA PRO A 399 -11.02 -49.62 -6.58
C PRO A 399 -9.87 -48.90 -5.86
N VAL A 400 -9.30 -49.50 -4.81
CA VAL A 400 -8.11 -49.00 -4.11
C VAL A 400 -7.17 -50.17 -3.82
N ALA A 401 -5.93 -50.07 -4.29
CA ALA A 401 -4.84 -50.95 -3.91
C ALA A 401 -3.97 -50.30 -2.83
N ARG A 402 -3.47 -51.12 -1.90
CA ARG A 402 -2.90 -50.72 -0.60
C ARG A 402 -1.46 -51.23 -0.46
N ILE A 403 -0.61 -50.47 0.23
CA ILE A 403 0.78 -50.84 0.54
C ILE A 403 1.07 -50.47 2.01
N VAL A 404 1.45 -51.46 2.83
CA VAL A 404 1.89 -51.26 4.23
C VAL A 404 3.26 -51.89 4.50
N PRO A 405 4.06 -51.31 5.42
CA PRO A 405 5.31 -51.93 5.87
C PRO A 405 5.01 -52.97 6.96
N ALA A 406 5.64 -54.14 6.89
CA ALA A 406 5.41 -55.22 7.85
C ALA A 406 6.65 -56.08 8.13
N TRP A 407 6.61 -56.79 9.27
CA TRP A 407 7.66 -57.71 9.74
C TRP A 407 7.03 -59.07 10.08
N PRO A 408 7.71 -60.21 9.88
CA PRO A 408 7.28 -61.48 10.45
C PRO A 408 7.03 -61.37 11.95
N VAL A 409 5.99 -62.04 12.47
CA VAL A 409 5.69 -62.01 13.92
C VAL A 409 6.91 -62.45 14.74
N GLY A 410 7.33 -61.60 15.68
CA GLY A 410 8.46 -61.85 16.57
C GLY A 410 9.82 -61.34 16.04
N SER A 411 9.85 -60.66 14.90
CA SER A 411 11.06 -59.99 14.38
C SER A 411 10.92 -58.47 14.19
N ALA A 412 9.81 -57.87 14.66
CA ALA A 412 9.62 -56.43 14.64
C ALA A 412 10.60 -55.68 15.60
N PRO A 413 11.16 -54.51 15.22
CA PRO A 413 12.08 -53.75 16.07
C PRO A 413 11.47 -53.07 17.30
N SER A 414 10.14 -52.89 17.36
CA SER A 414 9.44 -52.08 18.37
C SER A 414 7.95 -52.46 18.50
N SER A 415 7.13 -51.63 19.15
CA SER A 415 5.70 -51.81 19.36
C SER A 415 4.92 -52.11 18.07
N THR A 416 3.90 -52.94 18.19
CA THR A 416 3.10 -53.40 17.04
C THR A 416 1.85 -52.52 16.86
N GLY A 417 1.66 -51.99 15.66
CA GLY A 417 0.43 -51.30 15.27
C GLY A 417 -0.73 -52.24 14.94
N GLY A 418 -0.50 -53.56 15.03
CA GLY A 418 -1.48 -54.60 14.75
C GLY A 418 -0.84 -55.84 14.14
N VAL A 419 -1.69 -56.78 13.71
CA VAL A 419 -1.29 -57.99 12.96
C VAL A 419 -2.11 -58.08 11.68
N ALA A 420 -1.43 -58.29 10.56
CA ALA A 420 -2.00 -58.61 9.26
C ALA A 420 -1.71 -60.09 8.94
N SER A 421 -2.64 -60.75 8.24
CA SER A 421 -2.44 -62.13 7.78
C SER A 421 -2.55 -62.24 6.27
N THR A 422 -1.69 -63.07 5.69
CA THR A 422 -1.73 -63.46 4.27
C THR A 422 -2.71 -64.61 4.02
N ALA A 423 -3.00 -64.90 2.75
CA ALA A 423 -4.01 -65.90 2.36
C ALA A 423 -3.70 -67.34 2.82
N ASP A 424 -2.42 -67.66 3.00
CA ASP A 424 -1.88 -68.92 3.54
C ASP A 424 -1.81 -68.94 5.08
N GLY A 425 -2.28 -67.88 5.75
CA GLY A 425 -2.37 -67.77 7.21
C GLY A 425 -1.09 -67.30 7.89
N VAL A 426 -0.04 -66.91 7.16
CA VAL A 426 1.17 -66.35 7.75
C VAL A 426 0.87 -64.96 8.33
N ALA A 427 1.25 -64.76 9.58
CA ALA A 427 1.00 -63.53 10.31
C ALA A 427 2.22 -62.60 10.28
N TYR A 428 1.95 -61.31 10.06
CA TYR A 428 2.92 -60.22 10.01
C TYR A 428 2.51 -59.12 10.99
N GLN A 429 3.47 -58.57 11.73
CA GLN A 429 3.30 -57.40 12.57
C GLN A 429 3.37 -56.12 11.73
N LEU A 430 2.39 -55.24 11.93
CA LEU A 430 2.37 -53.88 11.38
C LEU A 430 3.14 -52.93 12.32
N VAL A 431 3.71 -51.88 11.76
CA VAL A 431 4.45 -50.86 12.55
C VAL A 431 3.48 -50.00 13.34
N ASP A 432 3.79 -49.75 14.60
CA ASP A 432 3.24 -48.62 15.33
C ASP A 432 3.72 -47.30 14.68
N THR A 433 2.79 -46.63 14.00
CA THR A 433 3.11 -45.44 13.19
C THR A 433 3.57 -44.25 14.03
N ALA A 434 3.30 -44.21 15.34
CA ALA A 434 3.78 -43.16 16.23
C ALA A 434 5.29 -43.28 16.51
N THR A 435 5.75 -44.51 16.77
CA THR A 435 7.13 -44.80 17.17
C THR A 435 8.06 -45.21 16.01
N ALA A 436 7.52 -45.46 14.82
CA ALA A 436 8.26 -45.87 13.63
C ALA A 436 9.55 -45.04 13.40
N GLY A 437 10.66 -45.71 13.09
CA GLY A 437 11.88 -45.13 12.53
C GLY A 437 11.76 -44.79 11.04
N LEU A 438 12.68 -43.96 10.51
CA LEU A 438 12.66 -43.59 9.08
C LEU A 438 12.86 -44.81 8.18
N ASP A 439 13.62 -45.81 8.63
CA ASP A 439 13.86 -47.07 7.94
C ASP A 439 12.64 -48.01 7.88
N GLN A 440 11.67 -47.77 8.78
CA GLN A 440 10.38 -48.46 8.85
C GLN A 440 9.24 -47.67 8.15
N THR A 441 9.53 -46.47 7.66
CA THR A 441 8.57 -45.54 7.06
C THR A 441 8.52 -45.73 5.54
N LEU A 442 7.35 -45.64 4.91
CA LEU A 442 7.19 -45.86 3.47
C LEU A 442 7.78 -44.70 2.68
N GLN A 443 8.77 -44.99 1.83
CA GLN A 443 9.39 -43.99 0.96
C GLN A 443 8.68 -43.96 -0.40
N LEU A 444 8.07 -42.85 -0.77
CA LEU A 444 7.53 -42.66 -2.11
C LEU A 444 8.68 -42.35 -3.09
N CYS A 445 8.68 -43.01 -4.25
CA CYS A 445 9.75 -42.88 -5.25
C CYS A 445 9.47 -41.74 -6.23
N GLU A 446 10.14 -40.60 -6.03
CA GLU A 446 9.97 -39.36 -6.81
C GLU A 446 11.09 -39.26 -7.87
N GLY A 447 11.17 -40.29 -8.72
CA GLY A 447 12.32 -40.50 -9.62
C GLY A 447 13.53 -41.11 -8.90
N ALA A 448 14.73 -40.79 -9.39
CA ALA A 448 15.98 -41.40 -8.92
C ALA A 448 16.66 -40.63 -7.76
N THR A 449 16.49 -39.31 -7.70
CA THR A 449 17.21 -38.41 -6.80
C THR A 449 16.37 -37.84 -5.66
N SER A 450 15.04 -37.83 -5.80
CA SER A 450 14.11 -37.28 -4.81
C SER A 450 13.28 -38.38 -4.16
N ALA A 451 12.83 -38.15 -2.94
CA ALA A 451 11.90 -39.02 -2.23
C ALA A 451 11.34 -38.35 -0.98
N THR A 452 10.09 -38.70 -0.65
CA THR A 452 9.42 -38.30 0.60
C THR A 452 8.97 -39.54 1.37
N TRP A 453 9.12 -39.51 2.69
CA TRP A 453 8.75 -40.60 3.60
C TRP A 453 7.41 -40.31 4.27
N TYR A 454 6.51 -41.30 4.27
CA TYR A 454 5.15 -41.21 4.78
C TYR A 454 4.86 -42.31 5.81
N ARG A 455 4.22 -41.93 6.93
CA ARG A 455 3.76 -42.85 7.97
C ARG A 455 2.48 -43.57 7.54
N GLY A 456 2.18 -44.70 8.17
CA GLY A 456 0.97 -45.47 7.88
C GLY A 456 1.06 -46.21 6.55
N GLU A 457 0.07 -45.99 5.69
CA GLU A 457 -0.19 -46.75 4.47
C GLU A 457 -0.11 -45.84 3.24
N ILE A 458 0.39 -46.37 2.12
CA ILE A 458 0.26 -45.71 0.80
C ILE A 458 -0.77 -46.46 -0.03
N ARG A 459 -1.74 -45.72 -0.57
CA ARG A 459 -2.83 -46.21 -1.41
C ARG A 459 -2.70 -45.69 -2.83
N ALA A 460 -3.00 -46.56 -3.79
CA ALA A 460 -3.34 -46.20 -5.16
C ALA A 460 -4.87 -46.29 -5.30
N ALA A 461 -5.55 -45.15 -5.38
CA ALA A 461 -6.99 -45.06 -5.59
C ALA A 461 -7.33 -44.80 -7.07
N ARG A 462 -8.51 -45.24 -7.51
CA ARG A 462 -9.00 -45.12 -8.88
C ARG A 462 -9.92 -43.91 -9.02
N TYR A 463 -9.74 -43.14 -10.10
CA TYR A 463 -10.61 -42.01 -10.46
C TYR A 463 -10.83 -42.01 -11.98
N GLY A 464 -11.83 -42.79 -12.43
CA GLY A 464 -11.94 -43.22 -13.82
C GLY A 464 -10.66 -43.92 -14.28
N ALA A 465 -10.24 -43.70 -15.53
CA ALA A 465 -8.98 -44.22 -16.08
C ALA A 465 -7.69 -43.60 -15.48
N ARG A 466 -7.75 -42.90 -14.34
CA ARG A 466 -6.59 -42.29 -13.67
C ARG A 466 -6.34 -42.90 -12.30
N GLN A 467 -5.06 -43.03 -11.95
CA GLN A 467 -4.58 -43.41 -10.63
C GLN A 467 -4.35 -42.17 -9.75
N ARG A 468 -4.58 -42.30 -8.45
CA ARG A 468 -4.42 -41.25 -7.44
C ARG A 468 -3.61 -41.82 -6.28
N THR A 469 -2.50 -41.18 -5.93
CA THR A 469 -1.72 -41.59 -4.74
C THR A 469 -2.29 -40.90 -3.51
N VAL A 470 -2.54 -41.68 -2.47
CA VAL A 470 -3.10 -41.23 -1.20
C VAL A 470 -2.24 -41.79 -0.07
N ASN A 471 -1.80 -40.94 0.86
CA ASN A 471 -1.28 -41.43 2.13
C ASN A 471 -2.46 -41.58 3.10
N TRP A 472 -2.54 -42.74 3.74
CA TRP A 472 -3.58 -43.07 4.71
C TRP A 472 -2.91 -43.23 6.08
N VAL A 473 -3.26 -42.34 7.00
CA VAL A 473 -2.47 -42.07 8.20
C VAL A 473 -3.35 -41.59 9.35
N ALA A 474 -3.01 -41.98 10.58
CA ALA A 474 -3.65 -41.49 11.80
C ALA A 474 -3.55 -39.95 11.90
N VAL A 475 -4.62 -39.27 12.33
CA VAL A 475 -4.66 -37.80 12.33
C VAL A 475 -3.59 -37.20 13.25
N GLU A 476 -3.26 -37.83 14.37
CA GLU A 476 -2.16 -37.37 15.23
C GLU A 476 -0.80 -37.44 14.51
N GLN A 477 -0.58 -38.42 13.64
CA GLN A 477 0.68 -38.50 12.85
C GLN A 477 0.68 -37.60 11.61
N TYR A 478 -0.50 -37.23 11.08
CA TYR A 478 -0.65 -36.21 10.05
C TYR A 478 -0.23 -34.83 10.58
N LEU A 479 -0.69 -34.46 11.78
CA LEU A 479 -0.46 -33.15 12.40
C LEU A 479 1.02 -32.87 12.69
N ARG A 480 1.83 -33.91 12.93
CA ARG A 480 3.29 -33.77 13.14
C ARG A 480 4.02 -33.19 11.93
N SER A 481 3.45 -33.32 10.73
CA SER A 481 3.93 -32.69 9.50
C SER A 481 3.28 -31.32 9.26
N VAL A 482 1.97 -31.20 9.53
CA VAL A 482 1.20 -29.97 9.28
C VAL A 482 1.61 -28.85 10.24
N VAL A 483 1.58 -29.06 11.56
CA VAL A 483 1.83 -28.00 12.54
C VAL A 483 3.17 -27.28 12.32
N PRO A 484 4.33 -27.95 12.12
CA PRO A 484 5.59 -27.27 11.82
C PRO A 484 5.68 -26.71 10.38
N SER A 485 4.81 -27.13 9.46
CA SER A 485 4.71 -26.54 8.11
C SER A 485 3.87 -25.26 8.11
N GLU A 486 2.94 -25.12 9.06
CA GLU A 486 2.03 -23.98 9.20
C GLU A 486 2.55 -22.94 10.22
N MET A 487 3.17 -23.36 11.32
CA MET A 487 3.81 -22.48 12.31
C MET A 487 5.27 -22.89 12.60
N PRO A 488 6.23 -21.94 12.61
CA PRO A 488 7.61 -22.22 12.99
C PRO A 488 7.73 -22.83 14.39
N SER A 489 8.34 -24.02 14.49
CA SER A 489 8.48 -24.73 15.76
C SER A 489 9.21 -23.95 16.85
N GLN A 490 10.14 -23.06 16.48
CA GLN A 490 10.86 -22.15 17.39
C GLN A 490 9.96 -21.15 18.13
N TRP A 491 8.71 -20.94 17.69
CA TRP A 491 7.75 -20.10 18.41
C TRP A 491 7.42 -20.66 19.80
N SER A 492 7.63 -21.96 20.05
CA SER A 492 7.52 -22.55 21.39
C SER A 492 8.40 -21.88 22.45
N GLU A 493 9.51 -21.25 22.06
CA GLU A 493 10.47 -20.64 22.97
C GLU A 493 10.18 -19.14 23.21
N MET A 494 9.23 -18.55 22.47
CA MET A 494 8.88 -17.13 22.57
C MET A 494 7.97 -16.85 23.78
N GLY A 495 8.07 -15.64 24.34
CA GLY A 495 7.29 -15.22 25.53
C GLY A 495 7.56 -16.09 26.76
N ASP A 496 8.84 -16.37 27.08
CA ASP A 496 9.26 -17.29 28.15
C ASP A 496 8.62 -18.69 28.06
N GLY A 497 8.33 -19.15 26.85
CA GLY A 497 7.69 -20.43 26.55
C GLY A 497 6.18 -20.36 26.29
N ALA A 498 5.56 -19.18 26.45
CA ALA A 498 4.12 -19.00 26.24
C ALA A 498 3.69 -19.28 24.79
N GLY A 499 4.55 -19.03 23.80
CA GLY A 499 4.27 -19.30 22.39
C GLY A 499 4.00 -20.78 22.05
N GLN A 500 4.28 -21.71 22.97
CA GLN A 500 3.81 -23.10 22.89
C GLN A 500 2.26 -23.18 22.78
N ALA A 501 1.54 -22.25 23.41
CA ALA A 501 0.08 -22.18 23.33
C ALA A 501 -0.39 -21.95 21.88
N ALA A 502 0.30 -21.12 21.09
CA ALA A 502 -0.04 -20.90 19.67
C ALA A 502 0.10 -22.18 18.84
N LEU A 503 1.16 -22.96 19.07
CA LEU A 503 1.37 -24.26 18.42
C LEU A 503 0.26 -25.27 18.80
N GLU A 504 -0.21 -25.24 20.06
CA GLU A 504 -1.34 -26.06 20.51
C GLU A 504 -2.67 -25.64 19.84
N VAL A 505 -2.93 -24.34 19.71
CA VAL A 505 -4.11 -23.81 18.98
C VAL A 505 -4.05 -24.26 17.52
N GLN A 506 -2.89 -24.14 16.86
CA GLN A 506 -2.68 -24.61 15.48
C GLN A 506 -2.89 -26.13 15.34
N ALA A 507 -2.52 -26.94 16.34
CA ALA A 507 -2.77 -28.37 16.34
C ALA A 507 -4.29 -28.69 16.43
N VAL A 508 -5.04 -28.02 17.31
CA VAL A 508 -6.51 -28.18 17.43
C VAL A 508 -7.25 -27.70 16.19
N ALA A 509 -6.86 -26.54 15.64
CA ALA A 509 -7.41 -26.00 14.41
C ALA A 509 -7.12 -26.92 13.22
N ALA A 510 -5.89 -27.42 13.10
CA ALA A 510 -5.55 -28.34 12.02
C ALA A 510 -6.26 -29.68 12.15
N ARG A 511 -6.43 -30.22 13.37
CA ARG A 511 -7.16 -31.47 13.62
C ARG A 511 -8.64 -31.35 13.25
N SER A 512 -9.29 -30.27 13.70
CA SER A 512 -10.73 -30.07 13.45
C SER A 512 -10.99 -29.86 11.95
N TYR A 513 -10.16 -29.05 11.27
CA TYR A 513 -10.21 -28.89 9.81
C TYR A 513 -10.09 -30.24 9.08
N ALA A 514 -9.01 -31.01 9.31
CA ALA A 514 -8.76 -32.27 8.61
C ALA A 514 -9.86 -33.32 8.83
N LEU A 515 -10.52 -33.31 9.99
CA LEU A 515 -11.64 -34.19 10.30
C LEU A 515 -12.98 -33.71 9.74
N ALA A 516 -13.21 -32.41 9.62
CA ALA A 516 -14.38 -31.83 8.95
C ALA A 516 -14.35 -32.04 7.41
N GLU A 517 -13.15 -32.02 6.80
CA GLU A 517 -12.98 -32.14 5.36
C GLU A 517 -13.40 -33.51 4.77
N VAL A 518 -14.10 -33.47 3.64
CA VAL A 518 -14.47 -34.63 2.80
C VAL A 518 -14.40 -34.21 1.33
N ARG A 519 -13.18 -34.10 0.76
CA ARG A 519 -12.96 -33.57 -0.60
C ARG A 519 -13.08 -34.59 -1.72
N TYR A 520 -12.84 -35.86 -1.44
CA TYR A 520 -12.82 -36.93 -2.44
C TYR A 520 -13.38 -38.23 -1.83
N ASP A 521 -14.04 -39.05 -2.64
CA ASP A 521 -14.56 -40.37 -2.23
C ASP A 521 -13.48 -41.31 -1.65
N TYR A 522 -12.20 -41.04 -1.97
CA TYR A 522 -11.03 -41.82 -1.55
C TYR A 522 -10.09 -41.09 -0.58
N ALA A 523 -10.33 -39.81 -0.24
CA ALA A 523 -9.46 -39.01 0.61
C ALA A 523 -10.20 -37.81 1.22
N LYS A 524 -10.00 -37.56 2.52
CA LYS A 524 -10.58 -36.40 3.21
C LYS A 524 -9.99 -35.09 2.72
N THR A 525 -8.67 -35.03 2.58
CA THR A 525 -7.92 -33.79 2.34
C THR A 525 -6.82 -33.96 1.28
N CYS A 526 -6.00 -32.94 1.07
CA CYS A 526 -4.86 -32.92 0.16
C CYS A 526 -3.61 -32.29 0.82
N ASP A 527 -2.47 -32.39 0.14
CA ASP A 527 -1.11 -32.10 0.65
C ASP A 527 -0.60 -30.66 0.43
N THR A 528 -1.42 -29.78 -0.14
CA THR A 528 -1.03 -28.41 -0.53
C THR A 528 -1.82 -27.35 0.22
N ILE A 529 -1.38 -26.08 0.12
CA ILE A 529 -2.08 -24.87 0.61
C ILE A 529 -3.57 -24.72 0.18
N ARG A 530 -4.07 -25.55 -0.74
CA ARG A 530 -5.51 -25.63 -1.04
C ARG A 530 -6.31 -26.35 0.06
N CYS A 531 -5.61 -27.07 0.92
CA CYS A 531 -6.06 -27.89 2.02
C CYS A 531 -5.23 -27.47 3.25
N GLN A 532 -4.16 -28.19 3.57
CA GLN A 532 -3.12 -27.83 4.55
C GLN A 532 -1.79 -28.38 4.04
N VAL A 533 -0.66 -27.74 4.37
CA VAL A 533 0.65 -28.20 3.91
C VAL A 533 1.02 -29.52 4.62
N TYR A 534 1.09 -30.62 3.86
CA TYR A 534 1.46 -31.93 4.38
C TYR A 534 2.62 -32.52 3.57
N SER A 535 3.84 -32.38 4.09
CA SER A 535 5.06 -32.80 3.39
C SER A 535 5.54 -34.20 3.79
N GLY A 536 4.68 -35.00 4.43
CA GLY A 536 5.08 -36.27 5.03
C GLY A 536 6.03 -36.05 6.22
N ARG A 537 6.84 -37.06 6.54
CA ARG A 537 7.77 -37.05 7.68
C ARG A 537 9.11 -36.38 7.36
N ARG A 538 9.65 -36.66 6.18
CA ARG A 538 10.97 -36.21 5.71
C ARG A 538 10.95 -36.19 4.19
N SER A 539 11.68 -35.27 3.57
CA SER A 539 11.98 -35.33 2.13
C SER A 539 13.50 -35.33 1.87
N ARG A 540 13.90 -35.76 0.67
CA ARG A 540 15.25 -35.57 0.13
C ARG A 540 15.22 -35.09 -1.32
N SER A 541 16.28 -34.40 -1.72
CA SER A 541 16.63 -34.11 -3.11
C SER A 541 18.16 -34.18 -3.25
N GLY A 542 18.63 -35.17 -4.02
CA GLY A 542 20.06 -35.46 -4.14
C GLY A 542 20.66 -35.90 -2.80
N SER A 543 21.71 -35.21 -2.35
CA SER A 543 22.33 -35.40 -1.03
C SER A 543 21.60 -34.69 0.11
N ASN A 544 20.72 -33.74 -0.20
CA ASN A 544 20.08 -32.88 0.80
C ASN A 544 18.80 -33.56 1.28
N GLY A 545 18.51 -33.50 2.58
CA GLY A 545 17.25 -33.98 3.12
C GLY A 545 16.92 -33.31 4.44
N TRP A 546 15.64 -33.07 4.67
CA TRP A 546 15.10 -32.26 5.76
C TRP A 546 13.90 -32.97 6.37
N ASP A 547 13.83 -32.96 7.70
CA ASP A 547 12.69 -33.48 8.45
C ASP A 547 11.57 -32.44 8.49
N HIS A 548 10.34 -32.92 8.49
CA HIS A 548 9.11 -32.11 8.57
C HIS A 548 8.39 -32.28 9.91
N GLU A 549 9.04 -32.93 10.89
CA GLU A 549 8.56 -33.13 12.25
C GLU A 549 9.53 -32.44 13.22
N ALA A 550 9.02 -31.81 14.28
CA ALA A 550 9.85 -31.10 15.27
C ALA A 550 9.35 -31.37 16.70
N LEU A 551 10.27 -31.47 17.66
CA LEU A 551 9.93 -31.87 19.04
C LEU A 551 8.91 -30.94 19.73
N ALA A 552 8.99 -29.63 19.49
CA ALA A 552 8.09 -28.64 20.08
C ALA A 552 6.65 -28.75 19.53
N THR A 553 6.50 -28.93 18.22
CA THR A 553 5.20 -29.12 17.58
C THR A 553 4.64 -30.51 17.84
N ASP A 554 5.48 -31.55 17.91
CA ASP A 554 5.10 -32.89 18.38
C ASP A 554 4.55 -32.83 19.82
N ALA A 555 5.15 -32.02 20.70
CA ALA A 555 4.65 -31.81 22.05
C ALA A 555 3.30 -31.08 22.06
N ALA A 556 3.09 -30.09 21.19
CA ALA A 556 1.80 -29.40 21.04
C ALA A 556 0.68 -30.33 20.51
N VAL A 557 1.01 -31.20 19.55
CA VAL A 557 0.09 -32.23 19.04
C VAL A 557 -0.27 -33.21 20.16
N ALA A 558 0.72 -33.70 20.93
CA ALA A 558 0.49 -34.61 22.04
C ALA A 558 -0.30 -33.99 23.21
N ALA A 559 -0.03 -32.73 23.57
CA ALA A 559 -0.76 -31.99 24.60
C ALA A 559 -2.24 -31.77 24.25
N THR A 560 -2.55 -31.74 22.95
CA THR A 560 -3.89 -31.53 22.41
C THR A 560 -4.52 -32.79 21.80
N ALA A 561 -3.98 -33.98 22.09
CA ALA A 561 -4.40 -35.22 21.44
C ALA A 561 -5.93 -35.42 21.45
N GLY A 562 -6.51 -35.64 20.27
CA GLY A 562 -7.95 -35.76 20.05
C GLY A 562 -8.78 -34.48 20.23
N MET A 563 -8.22 -33.36 20.69
CA MET A 563 -8.98 -32.12 20.91
C MET A 563 -9.41 -31.48 19.60
N VAL A 564 -10.70 -31.15 19.50
CA VAL A 564 -11.36 -30.51 18.35
C VAL A 564 -12.39 -29.47 18.79
N ARG A 565 -12.81 -28.61 17.86
CA ARG A 565 -13.96 -27.69 18.02
C ARG A 565 -15.20 -28.28 17.33
N LEU A 566 -16.37 -28.20 17.98
CA LEU A 566 -17.66 -28.62 17.42
C LEU A 566 -18.63 -27.45 17.29
N LEU A 567 -19.36 -27.39 16.18
CA LEU A 567 -20.54 -26.52 15.97
C LEU A 567 -21.75 -27.43 15.75
N ASP A 568 -22.83 -27.20 16.49
CA ASP A 568 -24.05 -28.03 16.47
C ASP A 568 -23.81 -29.56 16.63
N GLY A 569 -22.74 -29.92 17.36
CA GLY A 569 -22.32 -31.31 17.59
C GLY A 569 -21.52 -31.96 16.46
N VAL A 570 -21.22 -31.23 15.38
CA VAL A 570 -20.39 -31.66 14.25
C VAL A 570 -19.01 -31.01 14.34
N VAL A 571 -17.95 -31.72 13.94
CA VAL A 571 -16.58 -31.15 13.94
C VAL A 571 -16.51 -29.97 12.98
N SER A 572 -16.09 -28.81 13.50
CA SER A 572 -16.05 -27.55 12.75
C SER A 572 -14.87 -27.50 11.79
N ARG A 573 -15.10 -26.92 10.60
CA ARG A 573 -14.04 -26.58 9.65
C ARG A 573 -13.32 -25.31 10.11
N THR A 574 -12.43 -25.45 11.07
CA THR A 574 -11.63 -24.35 11.63
C THR A 574 -10.54 -23.91 10.66
N GLU A 575 -10.91 -23.06 9.70
CA GLU A 575 -9.95 -22.41 8.81
C GLU A 575 -9.00 -21.48 9.61
N PHE A 576 -7.85 -21.19 9.02
CA PHE A 576 -6.83 -20.30 9.57
C PHE A 576 -6.01 -19.64 8.45
N SER A 577 -5.34 -18.54 8.76
CA SER A 577 -4.46 -17.82 7.82
C SER A 577 -3.24 -17.26 8.55
N ALA A 578 -2.16 -16.96 7.80
CA ALA A 578 -0.91 -16.49 8.40
C ALA A 578 -1.10 -15.23 9.26
N SER A 579 -1.74 -14.21 8.71
CA SER A 579 -2.05 -12.97 9.43
C SER A 579 -3.41 -12.43 9.01
N THR A 580 -4.15 -11.87 9.97
CA THR A 580 -5.51 -11.37 9.76
C THR A 580 -5.53 -9.92 9.28
N GLY A 581 -4.51 -9.13 9.60
CA GLY A 581 -4.45 -7.68 9.40
C GLY A 581 -5.05 -6.86 10.55
N GLY A 582 -5.29 -7.50 11.70
CA GLY A 582 -5.93 -6.91 12.89
C GLY A 582 -7.41 -7.25 13.07
N HIS A 583 -8.05 -7.97 12.13
CA HIS A 583 -9.45 -8.41 12.25
C HIS A 583 -9.74 -9.63 11.37
N THR A 584 -10.54 -10.57 11.88
CA THR A 584 -11.05 -11.72 11.08
C THR A 584 -12.39 -11.40 10.42
N ILE A 585 -12.68 -12.00 9.27
CA ILE A 585 -13.98 -11.85 8.61
C ILE A 585 -15.03 -12.78 9.21
N SER A 586 -16.29 -12.32 9.23
CA SER A 586 -17.41 -13.21 9.52
C SER A 586 -17.58 -14.24 8.39
N ALA A 587 -17.55 -15.52 8.76
CA ALA A 587 -17.65 -16.67 7.87
C ALA A 587 -18.45 -17.79 8.56
N ASP A 588 -17.84 -18.96 8.77
CA ASP A 588 -18.42 -20.05 9.58
C ASP A 588 -18.39 -19.71 11.10
N PHE A 589 -17.60 -18.69 11.47
CA PHE A 589 -17.51 -18.09 12.80
C PHE A 589 -17.71 -16.57 12.68
N VAL A 590 -18.12 -15.92 13.77
CA VAL A 590 -18.26 -14.45 13.81
C VAL A 590 -16.87 -13.81 13.74
N GLY A 591 -16.72 -12.78 12.91
CA GLY A 591 -15.47 -12.01 12.80
C GLY A 591 -15.18 -11.25 14.09
N VAL A 592 -13.92 -11.27 14.52
CA VAL A 592 -13.42 -10.68 15.77
C VAL A 592 -12.19 -9.79 15.52
N PRO A 593 -12.01 -8.70 16.29
CA PRO A 593 -10.77 -7.94 16.33
C PRO A 593 -9.64 -8.82 16.83
N ASP A 594 -8.50 -8.79 16.14
CA ASP A 594 -7.35 -9.68 16.37
C ASP A 594 -6.12 -8.84 16.74
N ILE A 595 -6.06 -8.36 17.98
CA ILE A 595 -4.99 -7.48 18.45
C ILE A 595 -3.64 -8.18 18.53
N GLY A 596 -3.62 -9.50 18.69
CA GLY A 596 -2.38 -10.29 18.68
C GLY A 596 -1.70 -10.31 17.32
N ASP A 597 -2.39 -9.93 16.24
CA ASP A 597 -1.83 -9.94 14.89
C ASP A 597 -0.73 -8.86 14.71
N ASP A 598 -0.69 -7.83 15.55
CA ASP A 598 0.37 -6.80 15.60
C ASP A 598 1.60 -7.23 16.43
N VAL A 599 1.76 -8.53 16.70
CA VAL A 599 2.98 -9.08 17.31
C VAL A 599 4.22 -8.67 16.51
N SER A 600 5.23 -8.15 17.21
CA SER A 600 6.41 -7.49 16.61
C SER A 600 7.17 -8.28 15.53
N ILE A 601 7.03 -9.61 15.49
CA ILE A 601 7.66 -10.46 14.49
C ILE A 601 6.85 -10.62 13.20
N ASN A 602 5.61 -10.13 13.13
CA ASN A 602 4.71 -10.29 11.97
C ASN A 602 5.09 -9.31 10.85
N PRO A 603 5.73 -9.77 9.76
CA PRO A 603 6.19 -8.88 8.68
C PRO A 603 5.07 -8.52 7.69
N VAL A 604 3.84 -8.97 7.94
CA VAL A 604 2.70 -8.84 7.04
C VAL A 604 1.41 -8.39 7.73
N HIS A 605 1.46 -7.95 9.01
CA HIS A 605 0.35 -7.24 9.64
C HIS A 605 -0.08 -6.05 8.76
N ARG A 606 0.91 -5.29 8.28
CA ARG A 606 0.81 -4.27 7.22
C ARG A 606 1.89 -4.52 6.16
N TRP A 607 1.61 -4.16 4.91
CA TRP A 607 2.55 -4.26 3.80
C TRP A 607 2.17 -3.29 2.67
N THR A 608 3.15 -2.87 1.87
CA THR A 608 2.91 -2.13 0.62
C THR A 608 3.41 -2.98 -0.55
N ASP A 609 2.76 -2.85 -1.70
CA ASP A 609 3.15 -3.46 -2.97
C ASP A 609 2.96 -2.47 -4.13
N GLN A 610 3.59 -2.73 -5.27
CA GLN A 610 3.53 -1.87 -6.47
C GLN A 610 3.21 -2.70 -7.71
N ILE A 611 2.16 -2.30 -8.44
CA ILE A 611 1.71 -2.98 -9.67
C ILE A 611 1.84 -2.01 -10.84
N ASP A 612 2.37 -2.49 -11.97
CA ASP A 612 2.35 -1.75 -13.22
C ASP A 612 0.91 -1.51 -13.71
N ALA A 613 0.53 -0.26 -13.98
CA ALA A 613 -0.83 0.09 -14.39
C ALA A 613 -1.20 -0.44 -15.78
N THR A 614 -0.23 -0.59 -16.69
CA THR A 614 -0.42 -1.23 -18.00
C THR A 614 -0.73 -2.71 -17.81
N ARG A 615 -0.02 -3.40 -16.90
CA ARG A 615 -0.34 -4.79 -16.53
C ARG A 615 -1.76 -4.91 -15.99
N VAL A 616 -2.25 -3.93 -15.20
CA VAL A 616 -3.65 -3.92 -14.73
C VAL A 616 -4.60 -3.77 -15.92
N ALA A 617 -4.37 -2.79 -16.80
CA ALA A 617 -5.18 -2.57 -18.01
C ALA A 617 -5.27 -3.82 -18.90
N ASP A 618 -4.12 -4.41 -19.25
CA ASP A 618 -4.00 -5.60 -20.10
C ASP A 618 -4.72 -6.81 -19.50
N THR A 619 -4.64 -7.00 -18.17
CA THR A 619 -5.27 -8.12 -17.45
C THR A 619 -6.79 -8.11 -17.58
N PHE A 620 -7.40 -6.93 -17.71
CA PHE A 620 -8.85 -6.76 -17.84
C PHE A 620 -9.30 -6.31 -19.24
N GLY A 621 -8.39 -6.16 -20.20
CA GLY A 621 -8.69 -5.77 -21.58
C GLY A 621 -9.13 -4.32 -21.73
N LEU A 622 -8.58 -3.42 -20.92
CA LEU A 622 -8.92 -1.99 -20.90
C LEU A 622 -7.90 -1.15 -21.67
N GLY A 623 -8.32 0.05 -22.10
CA GLY A 623 -7.38 1.09 -22.51
C GLY A 623 -6.56 1.63 -21.33
N PRO A 624 -5.67 2.63 -21.57
CA PRO A 624 -4.89 3.26 -20.52
C PRO A 624 -5.76 3.70 -19.34
N LEU A 625 -5.40 3.28 -18.14
CA LEU A 625 -6.13 3.64 -16.93
C LEU A 625 -5.95 5.12 -16.62
N TYR A 626 -6.98 5.71 -16.02
CA TYR A 626 -6.91 7.03 -15.40
C TYR A 626 -7.02 6.90 -13.87
N GLU A 627 -7.74 5.91 -13.35
CA GLU A 627 -7.97 5.75 -11.90
C GLU A 627 -8.28 4.30 -11.52
N ILE A 628 -7.90 3.91 -10.30
CA ILE A 628 -8.30 2.66 -9.65
C ILE A 628 -8.78 2.98 -8.24
N GLU A 629 -10.01 2.56 -7.91
CA GLU A 629 -10.65 2.89 -6.64
C GLU A 629 -11.23 1.63 -5.96
N VAL A 630 -11.08 1.50 -4.63
CA VAL A 630 -11.77 0.47 -3.83
C VAL A 630 -13.16 1.01 -3.47
N ILE A 631 -14.17 0.63 -4.26
CA ILE A 631 -15.54 1.16 -4.16
C ILE A 631 -16.44 0.38 -3.19
N GLY A 632 -16.06 -0.82 -2.77
CA GLY A 632 -16.85 -1.65 -1.85
C GLY A 632 -15.98 -2.38 -0.83
N ARG A 633 -16.39 -2.40 0.44
CA ARG A 633 -15.67 -3.05 1.55
C ARG A 633 -16.59 -3.87 2.46
N ASP A 634 -16.00 -4.78 3.25
CA ASP A 634 -16.75 -5.70 4.12
C ASP A 634 -17.09 -5.14 5.51
N GLY A 635 -16.52 -4.00 5.89
CA GLY A 635 -16.81 -3.30 7.14
C GLY A 635 -16.04 -3.78 8.38
N TYR A 636 -15.09 -4.72 8.22
CA TYR A 636 -14.38 -5.32 9.35
C TYR A 636 -12.97 -4.74 9.56
N GLY A 637 -12.82 -3.94 10.61
CA GLY A 637 -11.55 -3.33 11.03
C GLY A 637 -11.24 -1.99 10.35
N ASP A 638 -9.99 -1.55 10.48
CA ASP A 638 -9.46 -0.32 9.90
C ASP A 638 -9.75 -0.16 8.40
N ASP A 639 -9.78 1.10 7.94
CA ASP A 639 -9.96 1.49 6.54
C ASP A 639 -11.30 1.02 5.93
N GLY A 640 -12.26 0.61 6.77
CA GLY A 640 -13.52 -0.01 6.38
C GLY A 640 -13.40 -1.50 6.04
N GLY A 641 -12.27 -2.14 6.33
CA GLY A 641 -12.03 -3.55 6.10
C GLY A 641 -11.62 -3.92 4.69
N ARG A 642 -11.86 -5.18 4.32
CA ARG A 642 -11.35 -5.78 3.08
C ARG A 642 -12.07 -5.27 1.84
N ALA A 643 -11.33 -5.11 0.75
CA ALA A 643 -11.86 -4.79 -0.57
C ALA A 643 -12.77 -5.93 -1.06
N VAL A 644 -14.05 -5.60 -1.22
CA VAL A 644 -15.07 -6.45 -1.84
C VAL A 644 -15.12 -6.13 -3.33
N GLU A 645 -15.13 -4.86 -3.71
CA GLU A 645 -15.16 -4.37 -5.09
C GLU A 645 -14.12 -3.28 -5.35
N VAL A 646 -13.50 -3.35 -6.53
CA VAL A 646 -12.52 -2.41 -7.06
C VAL A 646 -12.99 -1.98 -8.44
N GLU A 647 -13.12 -0.67 -8.67
CA GLU A 647 -13.42 -0.10 -9.99
C GLU A 647 -12.12 0.32 -10.67
N LEU A 648 -11.97 -0.07 -11.93
CA LEU A 648 -10.92 0.36 -12.84
C LEU A 648 -11.57 1.32 -13.84
N ARG A 649 -11.03 2.53 -13.98
CA ARG A 649 -11.54 3.55 -14.89
C ARG A 649 -10.49 3.86 -15.96
N ALA A 650 -10.86 3.71 -17.23
CA ALA A 650 -9.98 3.92 -18.37
C ALA A 650 -10.27 5.27 -19.08
N ARG A 651 -9.24 5.82 -19.73
CA ARG A 651 -9.29 7.13 -20.41
C ARG A 651 -10.21 7.19 -21.64
N ASP A 652 -10.64 6.02 -22.14
CA ASP A 652 -11.65 5.89 -23.20
C ASP A 652 -13.10 5.94 -22.67
N GLY A 653 -13.27 6.14 -21.36
CA GLY A 653 -14.56 6.17 -20.66
C GLY A 653 -15.04 4.80 -20.19
N ASN A 654 -14.31 3.71 -20.49
CA ASN A 654 -14.68 2.38 -20.01
C ASN A 654 -14.46 2.26 -18.49
N ARG A 655 -15.43 1.62 -17.83
CA ARG A 655 -15.39 1.29 -16.40
C ARG A 655 -15.50 -0.21 -16.22
N PHE A 656 -14.72 -0.78 -15.30
CA PHE A 656 -14.73 -2.21 -15.03
C PHE A 656 -14.65 -2.48 -13.53
N VAL A 657 -15.69 -3.09 -12.97
CA VAL A 657 -15.71 -3.51 -11.57
C VAL A 657 -15.22 -4.95 -11.46
N VAL A 658 -14.28 -5.17 -10.56
CA VAL A 658 -13.71 -6.49 -10.23
C VAL A 658 -13.76 -6.72 -8.73
N SER A 659 -14.03 -7.94 -8.28
CA SER A 659 -13.98 -8.21 -6.85
C SER A 659 -12.55 -8.11 -6.32
N GLY A 660 -12.35 -7.53 -5.13
CA GLY A 660 -11.01 -7.35 -4.53
C GLY A 660 -10.26 -8.68 -4.36
N ASP A 661 -11.01 -9.75 -4.13
CA ASP A 661 -10.50 -11.11 -4.02
C ASP A 661 -10.05 -11.70 -5.39
N ARG A 662 -10.65 -11.27 -6.52
CA ARG A 662 -10.11 -11.55 -7.86
C ARG A 662 -8.88 -10.69 -8.14
N PHE A 663 -8.96 -9.37 -7.90
CA PHE A 663 -7.82 -8.44 -8.05
C PHE A 663 -6.57 -8.98 -7.33
N ARG A 664 -6.72 -9.39 -6.06
CA ARG A 664 -5.67 -10.07 -5.28
C ARG A 664 -5.01 -11.22 -6.04
N ARG A 665 -5.80 -12.11 -6.66
CA ARG A 665 -5.28 -13.32 -7.33
C ARG A 665 -4.56 -13.02 -8.64
N GLU A 666 -5.03 -12.07 -9.44
CA GLU A 666 -4.38 -11.73 -10.72
C GLU A 666 -3.01 -11.04 -10.50
N PHE A 667 -2.87 -10.27 -9.41
CA PHE A 667 -1.65 -9.52 -9.10
C PHE A 667 -0.72 -10.17 -8.06
N GLY A 668 -1.20 -11.20 -7.32
CA GLY A 668 -0.38 -11.96 -6.37
C GLY A 668 -0.33 -11.37 -4.96
N LEU A 669 -1.25 -10.46 -4.63
CA LEU A 669 -1.31 -9.75 -3.34
C LEU A 669 -1.58 -10.71 -2.17
N ARG A 670 -1.07 -10.37 -0.97
CA ARG A 670 -1.11 -11.25 0.22
C ARG A 670 -2.52 -11.47 0.78
N SER A 671 -3.39 -10.47 0.68
CA SER A 671 -4.77 -10.51 1.16
C SER A 671 -5.67 -9.65 0.27
N ASN A 672 -6.98 -9.71 0.47
CA ASN A 672 -7.92 -8.73 -0.11
C ASN A 672 -8.15 -7.53 0.83
N TRP A 673 -7.38 -7.38 1.91
CA TRP A 673 -7.39 -6.17 2.73
C TRP A 673 -6.36 -5.20 2.17
N PHE A 674 -6.82 -4.23 1.39
CA PHE A 674 -5.98 -3.18 0.84
C PHE A 674 -6.75 -1.88 0.56
N GLY A 675 -6.02 -0.78 0.50
CA GLY A 675 -6.33 0.40 -0.29
C GLY A 675 -5.56 0.37 -1.61
N ILE A 676 -5.94 1.22 -2.55
CA ILE A 676 -5.20 1.46 -3.79
C ILE A 676 -5.05 2.97 -3.95
N ALA A 677 -3.83 3.41 -4.24
CA ALA A 677 -3.53 4.76 -4.67
C ALA A 677 -3.03 4.70 -6.12
N TYR A 678 -3.94 5.00 -7.06
CA TYR A 678 -3.61 5.21 -8.46
C TYR A 678 -4.61 6.13 -9.14
N GLY A 679 -4.10 7.20 -9.73
CA GLY A 679 -4.86 8.19 -10.48
C GLY A 679 -4.39 9.61 -10.19
N PRO A 680 -5.09 10.61 -10.74
CA PRO A 680 -4.75 12.01 -10.52
C PRO A 680 -4.82 12.41 -9.03
N PRO A 681 -4.03 13.40 -8.58
CA PRO A 681 -4.03 13.85 -7.19
C PRO A 681 -5.40 14.39 -6.76
N ASP A 682 -5.70 14.28 -5.47
CA ASP A 682 -6.96 14.74 -4.89
C ASP A 682 -6.83 16.14 -4.30
N ALA A 683 -7.43 17.14 -4.98
CA ALA A 683 -7.44 18.53 -4.55
C ALA A 683 -8.54 18.84 -3.51
N GLY A 684 -9.20 17.83 -2.94
CA GLY A 684 -10.27 18.03 -1.95
C GLY A 684 -9.84 18.85 -0.73
N ALA A 685 -8.63 18.65 -0.23
CA ALA A 685 -8.05 19.38 0.90
C ALA A 685 -7.20 20.59 0.46
N SER A 686 -6.35 20.43 -0.55
CA SER A 686 -5.44 21.45 -1.06
C SER A 686 -5.15 21.20 -2.54
N PHE A 687 -5.13 22.25 -3.36
CA PHE A 687 -4.73 22.11 -4.76
C PHE A 687 -3.24 21.73 -4.88
N PRO A 688 -2.88 20.87 -5.84
CA PRO A 688 -1.48 20.51 -6.09
C PRO A 688 -0.67 21.73 -6.57
N ASP A 689 0.55 21.88 -6.02
CA ASP A 689 1.55 22.85 -6.46
C ASP A 689 2.80 22.08 -6.94
N PRO A 690 3.22 22.20 -8.22
CA PRO A 690 2.61 23.01 -9.28
C PRO A 690 1.26 22.48 -9.76
N GLN A 691 0.48 23.34 -10.42
CA GLN A 691 -0.73 22.94 -11.14
C GLN A 691 -0.44 21.75 -12.08
N VAL A 692 -1.29 20.72 -11.99
CA VAL A 692 -1.27 19.53 -12.83
C VAL A 692 -2.48 19.52 -13.77
N ASP A 693 -2.37 18.82 -14.89
CA ASP A 693 -3.37 18.86 -15.97
C ASP A 693 -4.64 18.07 -15.69
N GLU A 694 -4.57 17.15 -14.72
CA GLU A 694 -5.67 16.35 -14.25
C GLU A 694 -5.54 16.17 -12.74
N TYR A 695 -6.56 16.60 -12.01
CA TYR A 695 -6.74 16.34 -10.58
C TYR A 695 -8.19 15.91 -10.36
N ARG A 696 -8.48 15.26 -9.23
CA ARG A 696 -9.85 15.00 -8.79
C ARG A 696 -10.19 15.85 -7.58
N VAL A 697 -11.48 16.00 -7.31
CA VAL A 697 -11.99 16.41 -6.01
C VAL A 697 -12.91 15.32 -5.51
N THR A 698 -12.53 14.69 -4.41
CA THR A 698 -13.43 13.82 -3.66
C THR A 698 -14.16 14.63 -2.60
N ASN A 699 -15.48 14.51 -2.58
CA ASN A 699 -16.39 15.19 -1.66
C ASN A 699 -17.21 14.16 -0.87
N THR A 700 -17.66 14.50 0.35
CA THR A 700 -18.58 13.63 1.09
C THR A 700 -19.89 14.34 1.41
N TYR A 701 -20.99 13.61 1.27
CA TYR A 701 -22.34 14.10 1.50
C TYR A 701 -23.08 13.20 2.50
N THR A 702 -23.98 13.80 3.27
CA THR A 702 -25.04 13.04 3.94
C THR A 702 -25.97 12.45 2.88
N ALA A 703 -26.60 11.30 3.19
CA ALA A 703 -27.53 10.65 2.25
C ALA A 703 -28.66 11.59 1.77
N ASP A 704 -29.20 12.43 2.65
CA ASP A 704 -30.23 13.42 2.31
C ASP A 704 -29.70 14.49 1.32
N ASN A 705 -28.46 14.97 1.53
CA ASN A 705 -27.85 15.95 0.62
C ASN A 705 -27.52 15.34 -0.74
N LEU A 706 -27.03 14.09 -0.78
CA LEU A 706 -26.77 13.40 -2.04
C LEU A 706 -28.07 13.17 -2.83
N ALA A 707 -29.15 12.73 -2.18
CA ALA A 707 -30.44 12.53 -2.84
C ALA A 707 -31.00 13.82 -3.48
N LEU A 708 -30.80 14.98 -2.84
CA LEU A 708 -31.17 16.29 -3.42
C LEU A 708 -30.31 16.66 -4.65
N ILE A 709 -29.03 16.28 -4.66
CA ILE A 709 -28.13 16.49 -5.80
C ILE A 709 -28.51 15.56 -6.95
N GLU A 710 -28.79 14.29 -6.66
CA GLU A 710 -29.29 13.31 -7.64
C GLU A 710 -30.61 13.79 -8.29
N GLU A 711 -31.60 14.22 -7.50
CA GLU A 711 -32.88 14.71 -8.03
C GLU A 711 -32.75 16.01 -8.87
N ALA A 712 -31.71 16.80 -8.62
CA ALA A 712 -31.39 17.99 -9.41
C ALA A 712 -30.62 17.65 -10.70
N ALA A 713 -29.67 16.71 -10.63
CA ALA A 713 -28.90 16.21 -11.76
C ALA A 713 -29.81 15.47 -12.77
N ASP A 714 -30.68 14.58 -12.29
CA ASP A 714 -31.68 13.85 -13.10
C ASP A 714 -32.61 14.81 -13.85
N HIS A 715 -33.03 15.90 -13.20
CA HIS A 715 -33.87 16.92 -13.83
C HIS A 715 -33.17 17.65 -14.99
N LEU A 716 -31.86 17.86 -14.89
CA LEU A 716 -31.03 18.40 -15.97
C LEU A 716 -30.50 17.33 -16.95
N GLN A 717 -30.84 16.05 -16.75
CA GLN A 717 -30.34 14.90 -17.52
C GLN A 717 -28.81 14.77 -17.49
N MET A 718 -28.20 15.07 -16.33
CA MET A 718 -26.76 15.00 -16.08
C MET A 718 -26.45 13.88 -15.10
N THR A 719 -25.24 13.31 -15.19
CA THR A 719 -24.68 12.53 -14.08
C THR A 719 -24.30 13.45 -12.91
N VAL A 720 -24.22 12.93 -11.69
CA VAL A 720 -23.84 13.73 -10.50
C VAL A 720 -22.49 14.47 -10.69
N PRO A 721 -21.41 13.86 -11.22
CA PRO A 721 -20.16 14.59 -11.47
C PRO A 721 -20.27 15.69 -12.54
N GLU A 722 -21.08 15.50 -13.59
CA GLU A 722 -21.35 16.55 -14.58
C GLU A 722 -22.11 17.73 -13.96
N PHE A 723 -23.11 17.43 -13.13
CA PHE A 723 -23.87 18.44 -12.39
C PHE A 723 -22.98 19.24 -11.42
N GLN A 724 -22.08 18.56 -10.69
CA GLN A 724 -21.11 19.21 -9.79
C GLN A 724 -20.17 20.16 -10.55
N ARG A 725 -19.64 19.75 -11.72
CA ARG A 725 -18.83 20.64 -12.59
C ARG A 725 -19.64 21.81 -13.12
N ALA A 726 -20.87 21.59 -13.57
CA ALA A 726 -21.74 22.66 -14.04
C ALA A 726 -22.01 23.69 -12.92
N GLY A 727 -22.16 23.26 -11.67
CA GLY A 727 -22.30 24.14 -10.52
C GLY A 727 -21.09 25.06 -10.33
N VAL A 728 -19.88 24.49 -10.42
CA VAL A 728 -18.62 25.24 -10.32
C VAL A 728 -18.53 26.32 -11.39
N TRP A 729 -18.83 25.99 -12.65
CA TRP A 729 -18.88 26.97 -13.75
C TRP A 729 -19.89 28.08 -13.52
N VAL A 730 -21.07 27.78 -12.97
CA VAL A 730 -22.08 28.79 -12.63
C VAL A 730 -21.55 29.75 -11.56
N VAL A 731 -20.91 29.25 -10.50
CA VAL A 731 -20.36 30.13 -9.44
C VAL A 731 -19.13 30.91 -9.93
N ALA A 732 -18.24 30.31 -10.70
CA ALA A 732 -17.09 31.00 -11.31
C ALA A 732 -17.53 32.13 -12.24
N PHE A 733 -18.57 31.91 -13.05
CA PHE A 733 -19.18 32.95 -13.90
C PHE A 733 -19.82 34.07 -13.08
N LEU A 734 -20.59 33.74 -12.04
CA LEU A 734 -21.20 34.74 -11.16
C LEU A 734 -20.15 35.57 -10.40
N HIS A 735 -19.08 34.92 -9.93
CA HIS A 735 -17.92 35.58 -9.31
C HIS A 735 -17.22 36.53 -10.29
N GLY A 736 -17.00 36.10 -11.54
CA GLY A 736 -16.41 36.93 -12.60
C GLY A 736 -17.25 38.14 -13.03
N LEU A 737 -18.53 38.21 -12.66
CA LEU A 737 -19.39 39.38 -12.84
C LEU A 737 -19.36 40.35 -11.63
N SER A 738 -18.75 39.97 -10.51
CA SER A 738 -18.55 40.85 -9.36
C SER A 738 -17.52 41.94 -9.67
N ILE A 739 -17.78 43.16 -9.17
CA ILE A 739 -16.87 44.32 -9.31
C ILE A 739 -16.22 44.68 -7.95
N SER A 740 -16.33 43.78 -6.96
CA SER A 740 -15.75 43.93 -5.63
C SER A 740 -15.14 42.60 -5.18
N ASP A 741 -14.06 42.69 -4.40
CA ASP A 741 -13.53 41.56 -3.64
C ASP A 741 -14.67 40.90 -2.85
N SER A 742 -14.76 39.58 -2.93
CA SER A 742 -15.71 38.79 -2.16
C SER A 742 -15.22 38.63 -0.72
N ASP A 743 -16.08 38.94 0.26
CA ASP A 743 -15.81 38.60 1.65
C ASP A 743 -15.69 37.07 1.80
N PRO A 744 -14.80 36.55 2.67
CA PRO A 744 -14.75 35.14 3.01
C PRO A 744 -16.11 34.65 3.53
N ILE A 745 -16.50 33.44 3.14
CA ILE A 745 -17.70 32.78 3.66
C ILE A 745 -17.31 31.68 4.64
N ASP A 746 -18.17 31.41 5.62
CA ASP A 746 -18.01 30.24 6.49
C ASP A 746 -18.06 28.97 5.60
N PRO A 747 -17.01 28.14 5.59
CA PRO A 747 -16.96 26.97 4.72
C PRO A 747 -18.02 25.94 5.13
N PRO A 748 -18.69 25.28 4.17
CA PRO A 748 -19.58 24.17 4.49
C PRO A 748 -18.78 22.98 5.04
N GLU A 749 -19.45 22.16 5.86
CA GLU A 749 -18.87 20.93 6.38
C GLU A 749 -18.86 19.84 5.29
N VAL A 750 -17.67 19.39 4.92
CA VAL A 750 -17.43 18.35 3.89
C VAL A 750 -17.58 16.94 4.50
N ALA A 751 -18.61 16.73 5.32
CA ALA A 751 -18.79 15.52 6.12
C ALA A 751 -20.01 14.69 5.69
N GLY A 752 -19.81 13.38 5.59
CA GLY A 752 -20.81 12.42 5.16
C GLY A 752 -20.24 11.02 4.95
N SER A 753 -21.12 10.04 4.80
CA SER A 753 -20.75 8.66 4.42
C SER A 753 -20.60 8.50 2.91
N GLU A 754 -21.37 9.27 2.13
CA GLU A 754 -21.47 9.08 0.68
C GLU A 754 -20.37 9.86 -0.03
N LYS A 755 -19.42 9.15 -0.65
CA LYS A 755 -18.32 9.75 -1.43
C LYS A 755 -18.73 9.98 -2.87
N VAL A 756 -18.43 11.18 -3.38
CA VAL A 756 -18.55 11.49 -4.82
C VAL A 756 -17.24 12.11 -5.29
N THR A 757 -16.68 11.54 -6.35
CA THR A 757 -15.42 11.95 -6.95
C THR A 757 -15.67 12.57 -8.32
N THR A 758 -15.13 13.77 -8.55
CA THR A 758 -15.19 14.48 -9.83
C THR A 758 -13.79 14.75 -10.34
N ALA A 759 -13.50 14.37 -11.59
CA ALA A 759 -12.27 14.73 -12.28
C ALA A 759 -12.35 16.15 -12.89
N TYR A 760 -11.25 16.88 -12.81
CA TYR A 760 -11.06 18.24 -13.33
C TYR A 760 -9.86 18.25 -14.28
N PHE A 761 -10.02 18.89 -15.43
CA PHE A 761 -9.02 18.90 -16.51
C PHE A 761 -8.59 20.32 -16.85
N ALA A 762 -7.29 20.54 -17.04
CA ALA A 762 -6.74 21.86 -17.37
C ALA A 762 -7.14 22.34 -18.77
N THR A 763 -7.29 21.42 -19.74
CA THR A 763 -7.64 21.75 -21.14
C THR A 763 -9.03 22.36 -21.29
N ASP A 764 -9.93 22.03 -20.37
CA ASP A 764 -11.35 22.35 -20.47
C ASP A 764 -11.69 23.62 -19.69
N GLY A 765 -10.73 24.18 -18.93
CA GLY A 765 -10.92 25.30 -18.02
C GLY A 765 -11.57 24.94 -16.68
N ASP A 766 -12.04 23.69 -16.54
CA ASP A 766 -12.63 23.13 -15.31
C ASP A 766 -11.77 23.43 -14.08
N GLN A 767 -10.44 23.26 -14.21
CA GLN A 767 -9.48 23.58 -13.16
C GLN A 767 -9.54 25.04 -12.71
N GLN A 768 -9.46 25.96 -13.67
CA GLN A 768 -9.38 27.40 -13.42
C GLN A 768 -10.68 27.92 -12.81
N ALA A 769 -11.82 27.38 -13.25
CA ALA A 769 -13.12 27.69 -12.66
C ALA A 769 -13.19 27.28 -11.18
N LEU A 770 -12.74 26.06 -10.84
CA LEU A 770 -12.76 25.61 -9.45
C LEU A 770 -11.76 26.38 -8.57
N GLU A 771 -10.53 26.58 -9.03
CA GLU A 771 -9.51 27.35 -8.31
C GLU A 771 -9.93 28.82 -8.12
N GLN A 772 -10.61 29.43 -9.10
CA GLN A 772 -11.17 30.77 -8.98
C GLN A 772 -12.23 30.84 -7.87
N VAL A 773 -13.15 29.87 -7.81
CA VAL A 773 -14.16 29.80 -6.73
C VAL A 773 -13.49 29.59 -5.38
N ALA A 774 -12.53 28.66 -5.31
CA ALA A 774 -11.81 28.36 -4.07
C ALA A 774 -11.04 29.58 -3.54
N ALA A 775 -10.24 30.23 -4.39
CA ALA A 775 -9.49 31.43 -4.03
C ALA A 775 -10.41 32.62 -3.70
N GLY A 776 -11.47 32.82 -4.48
CA GLY A 776 -12.43 33.91 -4.29
C GLY A 776 -13.19 33.86 -2.95
N PHE A 777 -13.33 32.66 -2.37
CA PHE A 777 -14.07 32.44 -1.12
C PHE A 777 -13.19 31.92 0.04
N SER A 778 -11.88 31.74 -0.16
CA SER A 778 -10.93 31.14 0.80
C SER A 778 -11.31 29.70 1.23
N LEU A 779 -11.69 28.87 0.26
CA LEU A 779 -12.16 27.49 0.45
C LEU A 779 -11.14 26.45 -0.05
N THR A 780 -11.24 25.21 0.43
CA THR A 780 -10.60 24.05 -0.22
C THR A 780 -11.33 23.65 -1.52
N GLY A 781 -10.74 22.78 -2.34
CA GLY A 781 -11.39 22.29 -3.57
C GLY A 781 -12.72 21.57 -3.30
N ALA A 782 -12.80 20.74 -2.26
CA ALA A 782 -14.04 20.07 -1.88
C ALA A 782 -15.11 21.06 -1.38
N GLN A 783 -14.73 22.04 -0.57
CA GLN A 783 -15.65 23.08 -0.09
C GLN A 783 -16.17 23.95 -1.25
N ALA A 784 -15.28 24.39 -2.16
CA ALA A 784 -15.64 25.17 -3.33
C ALA A 784 -16.62 24.42 -4.24
N GLN A 785 -16.40 23.13 -4.47
CA GLN A 785 -17.33 22.28 -5.21
C GLN A 785 -18.66 22.11 -4.46
N GLN A 786 -18.64 21.90 -3.15
CA GLN A 786 -19.85 21.70 -2.33
C GLN A 786 -20.75 22.94 -2.36
N VAL A 787 -20.19 24.14 -2.12
CA VAL A 787 -20.91 25.43 -2.25
C VAL A 787 -21.51 25.56 -3.64
N SER A 788 -20.71 25.31 -4.68
CA SER A 788 -21.13 25.47 -6.07
C SER A 788 -22.26 24.52 -6.47
N THR A 789 -22.19 23.28 -5.98
CA THR A 789 -23.24 22.26 -6.18
C THR A 789 -24.52 22.67 -5.45
N SER A 790 -24.44 23.13 -4.20
CA SER A 790 -25.59 23.60 -3.43
C SER A 790 -26.29 24.81 -4.07
N VAL A 791 -25.52 25.75 -4.64
CA VAL A 791 -26.07 26.87 -5.43
C VAL A 791 -26.83 26.36 -6.65
N LEU A 792 -26.29 25.39 -7.39
CA LEU A 792 -26.99 24.84 -8.55
C LEU A 792 -28.26 24.06 -8.16
N VAL A 793 -28.23 23.26 -7.08
CA VAL A 793 -29.44 22.59 -6.54
C VAL A 793 -30.53 23.62 -6.22
N PHE A 794 -30.17 24.72 -5.55
CA PHE A 794 -31.12 25.80 -5.23
C PHE A 794 -31.71 26.46 -6.50
N LEU A 795 -30.88 26.75 -7.51
CA LEU A 795 -31.34 27.33 -8.78
C LEU A 795 -32.25 26.38 -9.56
N VAL A 796 -31.97 25.07 -9.55
CA VAL A 796 -32.83 24.04 -10.14
C VAL A 796 -34.16 23.92 -9.37
N GLY A 797 -34.14 24.01 -8.03
CA GLY A 797 -35.35 24.07 -7.22
C GLY A 797 -36.26 25.24 -7.60
N LEU A 798 -35.69 26.44 -7.74
CA LEU A 798 -36.43 27.63 -8.21
C LEU A 798 -36.97 27.48 -9.64
N ALA A 799 -36.27 26.76 -10.52
CA ALA A 799 -36.75 26.48 -11.88
C ALA A 799 -37.94 25.49 -11.87
N LYS A 800 -37.84 24.40 -11.10
CA LYS A 800 -38.92 23.43 -10.87
C LYS A 800 -40.18 24.12 -10.33
N ASP A 801 -40.05 24.96 -9.30
CA ASP A 801 -41.16 25.72 -8.70
C ASP A 801 -41.80 26.71 -9.70
N ALA A 802 -41.01 27.24 -10.64
CA ALA A 802 -41.50 28.08 -11.73
C ALA A 802 -42.13 27.29 -12.90
N GLY A 803 -42.17 25.95 -12.82
CA GLY A 803 -42.71 25.06 -13.85
C GLY A 803 -41.88 25.05 -15.13
N ARG A 804 -40.55 25.11 -15.02
CA ARG A 804 -39.59 25.13 -16.14
C ARG A 804 -38.71 23.90 -16.17
#